data_AF-A0A8C3I4B4-F1
#
_entry.id   AF-A0A8C3I4B4-F1
#
_cell.length_a   1.000
_cell.length_b   1.000
_cell.length_c   1.000
_cell.angle_alpha   90.00
_cell.angle_beta   90.00
_cell.angle_gamma   90.00
#
_symmetry.space_group_name_H-M   'P 1'
#
loop_
_entity.id
_entity.type
_entity.pdbx_description
1 polymer ?
#
loop_
_entity_poly.entity_id
_entity_poly.type
_entity_poly.pdbx_seq_one_letter_code
_entity_poly.pdbx_strand_id
1 'polypeptide(L)'
;MKGVMGNSAATSIANLSCLLKVRNQEKDEVTVYLKKGQEFTISGLKTFELTDFQNVLSGVYNSVVLSAAGISLTDVHLFCRQACSQDPCCDGFILSQVVLDGGTILCGLMSYPDVLICHRNDWSRNSKPGGDGICKGVNYNEKKQQFLFNLGGQEFAGTSELSEETEGGFNSFQRVYLWRGEFYPIVNKSCFFFFPCGSDSVMDLFSLMDNSLIQLDQSRSIPSQQYWLFKHKYSTEQATLWCLTRCAQEDAFCQLAALQNTTSTYFACTLYPEAQICDNDINHIPENCQTVLPQQLQTVYHKIVILEGTAKSFYTRLPFRKVTGVSVRNKIDMSGKAISDGFFECERRCDADPCCTGFGLLNDSQSTGGEVLCLTLNSLGIQTCTEETGSTWQISDCSSPDVRIYPFGWYQKPVMLRMPLDSWLLLGASSVLTDPSILNFDVAQVSREISDDFSTARDFCLSACSKNQSCTVITLEIQPSAIRCIFYPDTRICTHGLQGHSCQVLLKEPATYIYWRQDSFAPISAPDLTSSVYIPSHGVLLGRSQVIRVGSEWRNVSQFFGIPYAVPPTAENRFHPPKPFTWLQSWNATMVRASCWQPGDGLHQSSPVSEDCLYLNVFVPGRNMAVLLFFHNGVSGEGEKGRTVVDGSYLASISDVIIVTASYRVGVFGFLSTGNVARGNWGLLDQVAALKWVQKNIASFGGDPSQISIAADRSGADITSIHLLAGAADSNLFKRALLMGGSAFSPVSVISEKKAQDQVAVLANELGCPLSSSEEIVACLRQLPANVLNDAQTRLLAISGPFQYWGPVVDGVYLREPLAAALRRSRLGKVDLLIGSAQQDGLISRAKAIKKFEESQGRVNSKTAFYQALQNSLGGEDSNSFIEDAAAWYYSLQHSTADYASFSRALENATRDHFITCPIISMAKDWADNSRGNVFMYHVPVSSSQSLELLPDVQYAFGLPFHPQYEEQFTLEEKSLSLKIMQYIGNFIKSGNPNYPHNFSRKLTGAVSPWPMFLSHANGDNYKEFTVSLPNRKGLKRAECSFWSDYIKTLKLLKSSDHDLKTSSHRESTIYSSLNLQVTHAPCCRGR
;
A
#
# COMPACT_ATOMS: atom_id res chain seq x y z
N MET A 1 -52.29 -57.94 16.02
CA MET A 1 -51.43 -59.12 15.70
C MET A 1 -50.23 -59.14 16.67
N LYS A 2 -49.66 -60.31 17.00
CA LYS A 2 -48.41 -60.44 17.77
C LYS A 2 -47.23 -60.65 16.80
N GLY A 3 -46.06 -60.09 17.09
CA GLY A 3 -44.86 -60.24 16.23
C GLY A 3 -44.79 -59.20 15.12
N VAL A 4 -44.69 -57.92 15.48
CA VAL A 4 -44.79 -56.77 14.54
C VAL A 4 -43.47 -56.01 14.54
N MET A 5 -43.00 -55.57 13.35
CA MET A 5 -41.68 -54.96 13.16
C MET A 5 -40.55 -55.81 13.76
N GLY A 6 -40.52 -57.11 13.44
CA GLY A 6 -39.43 -58.01 13.83
C GLY A 6 -39.36 -58.36 15.33
N ASN A 7 -40.21 -57.75 16.17
CA ASN A 7 -40.21 -57.96 17.62
C ASN A 7 -41.38 -58.87 18.04
N SER A 8 -41.06 -60.02 18.64
CA SER A 8 -42.04 -61.03 19.08
C SER A 8 -42.92 -60.59 20.25
N ALA A 9 -42.45 -59.63 21.06
CA ALA A 9 -43.19 -59.06 22.19
C ALA A 9 -44.14 -57.91 21.77
N ALA A 10 -44.01 -57.39 20.55
CA ALA A 10 -44.80 -56.26 20.07
C ALA A 10 -46.20 -56.67 19.59
N THR A 11 -47.20 -55.84 19.90
CA THR A 11 -48.59 -56.02 19.46
C THR A 11 -49.04 -54.88 18.56
N SER A 12 -49.76 -55.16 17.47
CA SER A 12 -50.34 -54.12 16.59
C SER A 12 -51.83 -53.92 16.79
N ILE A 13 -52.24 -52.65 16.86
CA ILE A 13 -53.63 -52.16 16.86
C ILE A 13 -53.88 -51.38 15.56
N ALA A 14 -54.94 -51.75 14.82
CA ALA A 14 -55.23 -51.19 13.51
C ALA A 14 -56.01 -49.85 13.57
N ASN A 15 -56.88 -49.65 14.56
CA ASN A 15 -57.65 -48.42 14.75
C ASN A 15 -57.84 -48.15 16.25
N LEU A 16 -57.69 -46.89 16.67
CA LEU A 16 -57.89 -46.43 18.05
C LEU A 16 -58.74 -45.15 18.02
N SER A 17 -59.84 -45.12 18.76
CA SER A 17 -60.65 -43.90 18.94
C SER A 17 -61.01 -43.71 20.42
N CYS A 18 -60.58 -42.59 21.01
CA CYS A 18 -60.92 -42.23 22.38
C CYS A 18 -62.08 -41.21 22.37
N LEU A 19 -63.26 -41.63 22.81
CA LEU A 19 -64.46 -40.78 22.85
C LEU A 19 -64.80 -40.43 24.31
N LEU A 20 -64.72 -39.15 24.69
CA LEU A 20 -65.16 -38.68 26.01
C LEU A 20 -66.67 -38.43 25.97
N LYS A 21 -67.44 -39.22 26.73
CA LYS A 21 -68.90 -39.05 26.83
C LYS A 21 -69.20 -38.11 28.01
N VAL A 22 -69.58 -36.86 27.72
CA VAL A 22 -70.07 -35.94 28.74
C VAL A 22 -71.60 -36.01 28.72
N ARG A 23 -72.20 -36.37 29.85
CA ARG A 23 -73.66 -36.39 29.99
C ARG A 23 -74.10 -34.98 30.37
N ASN A 24 -74.80 -34.31 29.47
CA ASN A 24 -75.39 -33.01 29.76
C ASN A 24 -76.60 -33.22 30.69
N GLN A 25 -76.64 -32.58 31.86
CA GLN A 25 -77.69 -32.85 32.87
C GLN A 25 -79.07 -32.29 32.49
N GLU A 26 -79.17 -31.38 31.50
CA GLU A 26 -80.44 -30.73 31.13
C GLU A 26 -81.08 -31.23 29.83
N LYS A 27 -80.35 -31.97 29.00
CA LYS A 27 -80.88 -32.67 27.82
C LYS A 27 -80.22 -34.04 27.81
N ASP A 28 -80.99 -35.11 27.86
CA ASP A 28 -80.51 -36.51 27.92
C ASP A 28 -79.84 -36.96 26.58
N GLU A 29 -79.07 -36.07 25.95
CA GLU A 29 -78.22 -36.30 24.79
C GLU A 29 -76.75 -36.33 25.22
N VAL A 30 -76.07 -37.45 24.93
CA VAL A 30 -74.63 -37.61 25.16
C VAL A 30 -73.88 -36.83 24.09
N THR A 31 -73.30 -35.69 24.47
CA THR A 31 -72.43 -34.92 23.57
C THR A 31 -71.00 -35.39 23.75
N VAL A 32 -70.37 -35.82 22.65
CA VAL A 32 -69.00 -36.33 22.65
C VAL A 32 -68.05 -35.19 22.33
N TYR A 33 -67.15 -34.88 23.26
CA TYR A 33 -66.12 -33.86 23.08
C TYR A 33 -64.73 -34.51 23.05
N LEU A 34 -63.88 -34.10 22.12
CA LEU A 34 -62.45 -34.46 22.08
C LEU A 34 -61.63 -33.20 22.38
N LYS A 35 -61.01 -33.13 23.56
CA LYS A 35 -60.12 -32.01 23.92
C LYS A 35 -58.72 -32.27 23.35
N LYS A 36 -58.40 -31.67 22.20
CA LYS A 36 -57.05 -31.70 21.61
C LYS A 36 -56.10 -30.75 22.38
N GLY A 37 -54.90 -31.23 22.71
CA GLY A 37 -53.74 -30.35 23.01
C GLY A 37 -53.29 -30.16 24.45
N GLN A 38 -53.91 -30.80 25.46
CA GLN A 38 -53.39 -30.78 26.84
C GLN A 38 -52.94 -32.19 27.26
N GLU A 39 -51.65 -32.37 27.59
CA GLU A 39 -51.12 -33.62 28.14
C GLU A 39 -51.70 -33.83 29.55
N PHE A 40 -52.53 -34.85 29.72
CA PHE A 40 -53.19 -35.10 30.99
C PHE A 40 -52.32 -36.00 31.87
N THR A 41 -51.66 -35.41 32.87
CA THR A 41 -50.72 -36.10 33.76
C THR A 41 -51.39 -37.07 34.77
N ILE A 42 -52.70 -37.00 34.98
CA ILE A 42 -53.39 -37.80 36.03
C ILE A 42 -54.34 -38.83 35.42
N SER A 43 -54.18 -40.10 35.79
CA SER A 43 -55.10 -41.19 35.44
C SER A 43 -55.30 -42.13 36.64
N GLY A 44 -56.51 -42.13 37.21
CA GLY A 44 -56.80 -42.91 38.42
C GLY A 44 -55.98 -42.41 39.62
N LEU A 45 -55.26 -43.32 40.29
CA LEU A 45 -54.40 -43.05 41.44
C LEU A 45 -52.93 -42.72 41.07
N LYS A 46 -52.56 -42.81 39.78
CA LYS A 46 -51.18 -42.55 39.31
C LYS A 46 -51.08 -41.18 38.61
N THR A 47 -50.09 -40.38 39.01
CA THR A 47 -49.68 -39.12 38.37
C THR A 47 -48.39 -39.32 37.59
N PHE A 48 -48.44 -39.14 36.27
CA PHE A 48 -47.30 -39.29 35.37
C PHE A 48 -46.73 -37.93 35.01
N GLU A 49 -45.43 -37.74 35.21
CA GLU A 49 -44.69 -36.55 34.83
C GLU A 49 -43.92 -36.81 33.53
N LEU A 50 -43.94 -35.81 32.65
CA LEU A 50 -43.10 -35.81 31.46
C LEU A 50 -41.66 -35.58 31.90
N THR A 51 -40.77 -36.49 31.54
CA THR A 51 -39.32 -36.29 31.71
C THR A 51 -38.75 -35.58 30.49
N ASP A 52 -37.62 -34.90 30.67
CA ASP A 52 -36.87 -34.31 29.56
C ASP A 52 -36.02 -35.34 28.78
N PHE A 53 -36.14 -36.63 29.12
CA PHE A 53 -35.46 -37.73 28.45
C PHE A 53 -36.33 -38.34 27.34
N GLN A 54 -35.66 -38.79 26.29
CA GLN A 54 -36.31 -39.37 25.12
C GLN A 54 -36.28 -40.89 25.15
N ASN A 55 -35.30 -41.55 25.78
CA ASN A 55 -35.21 -43.00 25.79
C ASN A 55 -34.75 -43.55 27.15
N VAL A 56 -34.84 -44.87 27.30
CA VAL A 56 -34.39 -45.62 28.47
C VAL A 56 -33.50 -46.76 27.99
N LEU A 57 -32.47 -47.10 28.75
CA LEU A 57 -31.55 -48.17 28.36
C LEU A 57 -32.19 -49.57 28.46
N SER A 58 -33.11 -49.77 29.42
CA SER A 58 -33.86 -51.02 29.62
C SER A 58 -35.14 -50.78 30.43
N GLY A 59 -36.05 -51.77 30.48
CA GLY A 59 -37.25 -51.73 31.33
C GLY A 59 -38.58 -51.64 30.59
N VAL A 60 -38.57 -51.57 29.24
CA VAL A 60 -39.80 -51.67 28.44
C VAL A 60 -40.21 -53.13 28.28
N TYR A 61 -41.43 -53.48 28.69
CA TYR A 61 -41.91 -54.87 28.68
C TYR A 61 -43.17 -55.10 27.81
N ASN A 62 -43.96 -54.07 27.53
CA ASN A 62 -45.17 -54.20 26.70
C ASN A 62 -45.23 -53.08 25.65
N SER A 63 -44.96 -53.45 24.40
CA SER A 63 -44.84 -52.52 23.28
C SER A 63 -46.02 -52.66 22.31
N VAL A 64 -46.77 -51.57 22.12
CA VAL A 64 -47.91 -51.50 21.21
C VAL A 64 -47.57 -50.62 20.02
N VAL A 65 -47.76 -51.14 18.81
CA VAL A 65 -47.48 -50.50 17.52
C VAL A 65 -48.81 -50.07 16.87
N LEU A 66 -48.96 -48.79 16.57
CA LEU A 66 -50.16 -48.21 15.95
C LEU A 66 -49.79 -47.51 14.64
N SER A 67 -50.66 -47.59 13.64
CA SER A 67 -50.51 -46.81 12.40
C SER A 67 -50.89 -45.35 12.65
N ALA A 68 -50.10 -44.39 12.15
CA ALA A 68 -50.43 -42.97 12.23
C ALA A 68 -51.52 -42.55 11.22
N ALA A 69 -51.90 -43.42 10.29
CA ALA A 69 -52.97 -43.16 9.33
C ALA A 69 -54.34 -43.12 10.03
N GLY A 70 -54.73 -41.94 10.52
CA GLY A 70 -56.05 -41.67 11.13
C GLY A 70 -56.09 -41.66 12.66
N ILE A 71 -54.96 -41.89 13.35
CA ILE A 71 -54.87 -41.87 14.82
C ILE A 71 -54.02 -40.67 15.27
N SER A 72 -54.50 -39.88 16.23
CA SER A 72 -53.71 -38.77 16.76
C SER A 72 -52.76 -39.23 17.87
N LEU A 73 -51.59 -38.59 17.99
CA LEU A 73 -50.66 -38.77 19.11
C LEU A 73 -51.34 -38.59 20.48
N THR A 74 -52.37 -37.74 20.56
CA THR A 74 -53.16 -37.51 21.77
C THR A 74 -53.96 -38.75 22.18
N ASP A 75 -54.55 -39.46 21.21
CA ASP A 75 -55.31 -40.69 21.48
C ASP A 75 -54.39 -41.81 21.97
N VAL A 76 -53.20 -41.94 21.37
CA VAL A 76 -52.20 -42.93 21.79
C VAL A 76 -51.65 -42.61 23.18
N HIS A 77 -51.37 -41.34 23.48
CA HIS A 77 -50.94 -40.92 24.81
C HIS A 77 -51.98 -41.28 25.90
N LEU A 78 -53.27 -41.02 25.63
CA LEU A 78 -54.35 -41.38 26.55
C LEU A 78 -54.44 -42.90 26.75
N PHE A 79 -54.28 -43.68 25.68
CA PHE A 79 -54.24 -45.13 25.73
C PHE A 79 -53.08 -45.66 26.58
N CYS A 80 -51.84 -45.21 26.33
CA CYS A 80 -50.66 -45.63 27.09
C CYS A 80 -50.81 -45.36 28.58
N ARG A 81 -51.27 -44.16 28.90
CA ARG A 81 -51.49 -43.72 30.28
C ARG A 81 -52.56 -44.55 30.96
N GLN A 82 -53.68 -44.82 30.29
CA GLN A 82 -54.76 -45.63 30.84
C GLN A 82 -54.30 -47.08 31.04
N ALA A 83 -53.60 -47.67 30.07
CA ALA A 83 -53.02 -49.00 30.17
C ALA A 83 -52.05 -49.11 31.35
N CYS A 84 -51.16 -48.13 31.53
CA CYS A 84 -50.22 -48.07 32.65
C CYS A 84 -50.92 -47.85 34.01
N SER A 85 -52.04 -47.12 34.04
CA SER A 85 -52.81 -46.92 35.28
C SER A 85 -53.58 -48.16 35.73
N GLN A 86 -53.92 -49.05 34.80
CA GLN A 86 -54.61 -50.31 35.07
C GLN A 86 -53.64 -51.44 35.43
N ASP A 87 -52.38 -51.34 34.99
CA ASP A 87 -51.33 -52.31 35.28
C ASP A 87 -50.55 -51.91 36.56
N PRO A 88 -50.57 -52.73 37.64
CA PRO A 88 -49.82 -52.45 38.84
C PRO A 88 -48.30 -52.47 38.61
N CYS A 89 -47.80 -53.23 37.63
CA CYS A 89 -46.36 -53.36 37.33
C CYS A 89 -45.81 -52.19 36.50
N CYS A 90 -46.67 -51.29 36.02
CA CYS A 90 -46.27 -50.19 35.15
C CYS A 90 -45.85 -48.95 35.94
N ASP A 91 -44.58 -48.58 35.83
CA ASP A 91 -43.98 -47.41 36.49
C ASP A 91 -43.91 -46.18 35.58
N GLY A 92 -44.13 -46.37 34.28
CA GLY A 92 -44.13 -45.31 33.29
C GLY A 92 -44.33 -45.85 31.87
N PHE A 93 -44.25 -44.98 30.88
CA PHE A 93 -44.34 -45.39 29.48
C PHE A 93 -43.53 -44.48 28.54
N ILE A 94 -43.09 -45.03 27.42
CA ILE A 94 -42.42 -44.33 26.32
C ILE A 94 -43.40 -44.21 25.15
N LEU A 95 -43.53 -43.00 24.63
CA LEU A 95 -44.30 -42.72 23.42
C LEU A 95 -43.34 -42.28 22.32
N SER A 96 -43.29 -43.01 21.21
CA SER A 96 -42.43 -42.71 20.06
C SER A 96 -43.24 -42.65 18.76
N GLN A 97 -42.90 -41.76 17.85
CA GLN A 97 -43.42 -41.71 16.49
C GLN A 97 -42.25 -41.80 15.51
N VAL A 98 -42.33 -42.81 14.63
CA VAL A 98 -41.33 -43.10 13.62
C VAL A 98 -41.91 -42.78 12.24
N VAL A 99 -41.19 -42.01 11.45
CA VAL A 99 -41.62 -41.56 10.11
C VAL A 99 -41.14 -42.58 9.08
N LEU A 100 -41.84 -43.71 9.01
CA LEU A 100 -41.64 -44.75 8.00
C LEU A 100 -43.01 -45.06 7.39
N ASP A 101 -43.09 -45.10 6.05
CA ASP A 101 -44.26 -45.55 5.27
C ASP A 101 -45.63 -45.12 5.82
N GLY A 102 -45.83 -43.80 6.00
CA GLY A 102 -47.10 -43.23 6.47
C GLY A 102 -47.19 -42.95 7.99
N GLY A 103 -46.11 -43.22 8.74
CA GLY A 103 -45.96 -42.89 10.16
C GLY A 103 -46.44 -44.01 11.08
N THR A 104 -45.62 -44.41 12.04
CA THR A 104 -45.95 -45.43 13.06
C THR A 104 -45.78 -44.84 14.45
N ILE A 105 -46.76 -45.04 15.33
CA ILE A 105 -46.71 -44.60 16.73
C ILE A 105 -46.53 -45.82 17.64
N LEU A 106 -45.55 -45.76 18.54
CA LEU A 106 -45.18 -46.81 19.47
C LEU A 106 -45.48 -46.37 20.90
N CYS A 107 -46.10 -47.27 21.65
CA CYS A 107 -46.41 -47.11 23.06
C CYS A 107 -45.76 -48.25 23.85
N GLY A 108 -44.67 -47.98 24.58
CA GLY A 108 -43.97 -48.97 25.39
C GLY A 108 -44.23 -48.74 26.88
N LEU A 109 -44.87 -49.68 27.57
CA LEU A 109 -44.99 -49.65 29.04
C LEU A 109 -43.67 -50.04 29.68
N MET A 110 -43.31 -49.34 30.75
CA MET A 110 -42.07 -49.51 31.49
C MET A 110 -42.32 -50.04 32.89
N SER A 111 -41.45 -50.94 33.35
CA SER A 111 -41.34 -51.37 34.74
C SER A 111 -39.87 -51.29 35.13
N TYR A 112 -39.59 -50.70 36.29
CA TYR A 112 -38.26 -50.65 36.91
C TYR A 112 -37.12 -50.22 35.95
N PRO A 113 -37.17 -48.98 35.42
CA PRO A 113 -36.17 -48.51 34.44
C PRO A 113 -34.78 -48.37 35.06
N ASP A 114 -33.73 -48.78 34.33
CA ASP A 114 -32.35 -48.72 34.82
C ASP A 114 -31.75 -47.30 34.77
N VAL A 115 -31.69 -46.75 33.55
CA VAL A 115 -31.06 -45.46 33.23
C VAL A 115 -31.89 -44.73 32.17
N LEU A 116 -32.24 -43.47 32.44
CA LEU A 116 -32.78 -42.59 31.40
C LEU A 116 -31.63 -41.96 30.61
N ILE A 117 -31.78 -41.96 29.29
CA ILE A 117 -30.78 -41.50 28.33
C ILE A 117 -31.41 -40.51 27.35
N CYS A 118 -30.59 -39.66 26.71
CA CYS A 118 -31.01 -38.78 25.63
C CYS A 118 -31.92 -37.67 26.12
N HIS A 119 -31.37 -36.82 26.98
CA HIS A 119 -32.03 -35.63 27.45
C HIS A 119 -32.17 -34.62 26.29
N ARG A 120 -33.26 -33.85 26.26
CA ARG A 120 -33.59 -32.91 25.17
C ARG A 120 -32.52 -31.87 24.88
N ASN A 121 -31.76 -31.49 25.90
CA ASN A 121 -30.68 -30.50 25.80
C ASN A 121 -29.30 -31.15 25.62
N ASP A 122 -29.24 -32.47 25.37
CA ASP A 122 -27.97 -33.15 25.16
C ASP A 122 -27.29 -32.70 23.87
N TRP A 123 -25.97 -32.53 23.94
CA TRP A 123 -25.17 -32.29 22.75
C TRP A 123 -25.03 -33.58 21.92
N SER A 124 -25.39 -33.53 20.64
CA SER A 124 -25.20 -34.62 19.69
C SER A 124 -24.35 -34.18 18.49
N ARG A 125 -23.33 -34.97 18.16
CA ARG A 125 -22.49 -34.74 16.99
C ARG A 125 -23.27 -35.20 15.75
N ASN A 126 -23.68 -34.27 14.90
CA ASN A 126 -24.17 -34.62 13.56
C ASN A 126 -22.99 -35.12 12.72
N SER A 127 -22.72 -36.43 12.75
CA SER A 127 -21.75 -37.06 11.85
C SER A 127 -22.23 -38.45 11.42
N LYS A 128 -22.57 -38.53 10.12
CA LYS A 128 -22.82 -39.71 9.27
C LYS A 128 -23.94 -40.68 9.69
N PRO A 129 -24.82 -41.10 8.74
CA PRO A 129 -25.72 -42.23 8.98
C PRO A 129 -24.87 -43.49 9.19
N GLY A 130 -25.01 -44.14 10.35
CA GLY A 130 -24.27 -45.36 10.70
C GLY A 130 -23.28 -45.26 11.88
N GLY A 131 -23.23 -44.13 12.61
CA GLY A 131 -22.47 -44.02 13.87
C GLY A 131 -23.26 -44.54 15.08
N ASP A 132 -22.59 -45.32 15.93
CA ASP A 132 -23.10 -46.08 17.10
C ASP A 132 -23.51 -45.20 18.30
N GLY A 133 -24.26 -44.12 18.04
CA GLY A 133 -24.76 -43.20 19.07
C GLY A 133 -26.03 -43.74 19.71
N ILE A 134 -25.97 -44.06 21.01
CA ILE A 134 -27.07 -44.59 21.84
C ILE A 134 -28.39 -43.80 21.69
N CYS A 135 -28.32 -42.50 21.37
CA CYS A 135 -29.48 -41.62 21.30
C CYS A 135 -30.23 -41.53 19.97
N LYS A 136 -29.57 -41.85 18.85
CA LYS A 136 -30.32 -41.95 17.59
C LYS A 136 -30.96 -43.32 17.43
N GLY A 137 -30.49 -44.33 18.16
CA GLY A 137 -31.20 -45.58 18.43
C GLY A 137 -31.71 -46.34 17.20
N VAL A 138 -31.30 -45.97 15.99
CA VAL A 138 -31.76 -46.48 14.69
C VAL A 138 -30.52 -46.66 13.81
N ASN A 139 -30.19 -47.91 13.49
CA ASN A 139 -29.15 -48.29 12.54
C ASN A 139 -29.81 -48.72 11.23
N TYR A 140 -29.49 -48.02 10.12
CA TYR A 140 -29.94 -48.39 8.79
C TYR A 140 -28.82 -49.10 8.04
N ASN A 141 -29.09 -50.31 7.55
CA ASN A 141 -28.18 -51.05 6.70
C ASN A 141 -28.57 -50.85 5.22
N GLU A 142 -27.89 -49.94 4.54
CA GLU A 142 -28.14 -49.60 3.12
C GLU A 142 -28.10 -50.84 2.22
N LYS A 143 -27.23 -51.82 2.48
CA LYS A 143 -27.10 -53.04 1.66
C LYS A 143 -28.29 -53.98 1.80
N LYS A 144 -29.02 -53.91 2.92
CA LYS A 144 -30.16 -54.79 3.22
C LYS A 144 -31.51 -54.07 3.22
N GLN A 145 -31.51 -52.74 3.01
CA GLN A 145 -32.68 -51.87 3.19
C GLN A 145 -33.42 -52.13 4.52
N GLN A 146 -32.66 -52.46 5.56
CA GLN A 146 -33.19 -52.82 6.87
C GLN A 146 -32.84 -51.72 7.87
N PHE A 147 -33.84 -51.21 8.58
CA PHE A 147 -33.63 -50.39 9.77
C PHE A 147 -33.77 -51.28 11.01
N LEU A 148 -32.93 -51.00 12.01
CA LEU A 148 -32.94 -51.65 13.31
C LEU A 148 -32.97 -50.56 14.36
N PHE A 149 -34.03 -50.48 15.17
CA PHE A 149 -34.13 -49.47 16.22
C PHE A 149 -34.41 -50.04 17.60
N ASN A 150 -33.83 -49.44 18.64
CA ASN A 150 -33.94 -49.88 20.03
C ASN A 150 -34.79 -48.91 20.85
N LEU A 151 -35.87 -49.42 21.44
CA LEU A 151 -36.75 -48.69 22.34
C LEU A 151 -36.76 -49.37 23.71
N GLY A 152 -36.08 -48.79 24.71
CA GLY A 152 -36.14 -49.30 26.08
C GLY A 152 -35.56 -50.71 26.30
N GLY A 153 -34.57 -51.11 25.51
CA GLY A 153 -33.95 -52.44 25.54
C GLY A 153 -34.61 -53.48 24.63
N GLN A 154 -35.67 -53.09 23.90
CA GLN A 154 -36.31 -53.93 22.88
C GLN A 154 -35.88 -53.50 21.47
N GLU A 155 -35.41 -54.45 20.68
CA GLU A 155 -35.04 -54.23 19.28
C GLU A 155 -36.25 -54.43 18.34
N PHE A 156 -36.41 -53.51 17.41
CA PHE A 156 -37.41 -53.54 16.35
C PHE A 156 -36.69 -53.47 15.00
N ALA A 157 -37.11 -54.31 14.06
CA ALA A 157 -36.51 -54.38 12.74
C ALA A 157 -37.58 -54.33 11.65
N GLY A 158 -37.32 -53.58 10.59
CA GLY A 158 -38.21 -53.50 9.43
C GLY A 158 -37.48 -53.16 8.14
N THR A 159 -38.18 -53.30 7.02
CA THR A 159 -37.68 -53.03 5.67
C THR A 159 -38.41 -51.81 5.10
N SER A 160 -37.70 -50.79 4.63
CA SER A 160 -38.29 -49.59 4.02
C SER A 160 -37.33 -48.93 3.03
N GLU A 161 -37.88 -48.37 1.94
CA GLU A 161 -37.14 -47.64 0.91
C GLU A 161 -36.87 -46.20 1.35
N LEU A 162 -35.62 -45.74 1.28
CA LEU A 162 -35.23 -44.39 1.69
C LEU A 162 -35.74 -43.35 0.68
N SER A 163 -36.57 -42.39 1.12
CA SER A 163 -36.90 -41.20 0.33
C SER A 163 -35.82 -40.12 0.55
N GLU A 164 -35.45 -39.40 -0.53
CA GLU A 164 -34.34 -38.42 -0.58
C GLU A 164 -34.50 -37.21 0.37
N GLU A 165 -35.61 -37.05 1.11
CA GLU A 165 -35.85 -35.90 1.99
C GLU A 165 -35.53 -36.13 3.49
N THR A 166 -34.88 -37.23 3.87
CA THR A 166 -34.63 -37.55 5.30
C THR A 166 -33.17 -37.37 5.76
N GLU A 167 -32.67 -36.12 5.74
CA GLU A 167 -31.48 -35.75 6.54
C GLU A 167 -31.82 -35.57 8.04
N GLY A 168 -33.10 -35.53 8.41
CA GLY A 168 -33.60 -35.61 9.78
C GLY A 168 -33.88 -37.06 10.18
N GLY A 169 -33.37 -37.50 11.34
CA GLY A 169 -33.50 -38.88 11.80
C GLY A 169 -34.93 -39.46 11.79
N PHE A 170 -35.03 -40.79 11.75
CA PHE A 170 -36.29 -41.52 11.57
C PHE A 170 -37.37 -41.29 12.65
N ASN A 171 -37.03 -40.75 13.83
CA ASN A 171 -37.98 -40.46 14.90
C ASN A 171 -38.39 -38.98 14.89
N SER A 172 -39.66 -38.69 14.59
CA SER A 172 -40.19 -37.32 14.63
C SER A 172 -40.57 -36.86 16.05
N PHE A 173 -40.85 -37.81 16.95
CA PHE A 173 -41.32 -37.51 18.30
C PHE A 173 -40.98 -38.68 19.23
N GLN A 174 -40.33 -38.42 20.37
CA GLN A 174 -40.13 -39.45 21.40
C GLN A 174 -40.12 -38.81 22.80
N ARG A 175 -40.91 -39.36 23.74
CA ARG A 175 -41.04 -38.84 25.11
C ARG A 175 -41.21 -39.96 26.13
N VAL A 176 -40.57 -39.82 27.28
CA VAL A 176 -40.69 -40.73 28.43
C VAL A 176 -41.51 -40.09 29.54
N TYR A 177 -42.52 -40.82 30.03
CA TYR A 177 -43.37 -40.42 31.15
C TYR A 177 -43.18 -41.37 32.33
N LEU A 178 -42.98 -40.83 33.54
CA LEU A 178 -42.76 -41.61 34.76
C LEU A 178 -43.78 -41.29 35.84
N TRP A 179 -44.16 -42.29 36.63
CA TRP A 179 -45.04 -42.11 37.78
C TRP A 179 -44.31 -41.46 38.97
N ARG A 180 -44.97 -40.52 39.64
CA ARG A 180 -44.42 -39.71 40.75
C ARG A 180 -44.41 -40.40 42.14
N GLY A 181 -44.92 -41.64 42.27
CA GLY A 181 -45.02 -42.33 43.57
C GLY A 181 -43.78 -43.14 43.95
N GLU A 182 -43.65 -43.52 45.22
CA GLU A 182 -42.59 -44.42 45.68
C GLU A 182 -42.77 -45.83 45.08
N PHE A 183 -41.71 -46.37 44.49
CA PHE A 183 -41.67 -47.74 43.97
C PHE A 183 -41.76 -48.74 45.12
N TYR A 184 -42.96 -49.26 45.41
CA TYR A 184 -43.11 -50.34 46.39
C TYR A 184 -42.60 -51.66 45.78
N PRO A 185 -41.73 -52.42 46.46
CA PRO A 185 -41.26 -53.71 45.97
C PRO A 185 -42.41 -54.74 46.05
N ILE A 186 -43.04 -55.05 44.91
CA ILE A 186 -44.01 -56.13 44.85
C ILE A 186 -43.25 -57.46 44.78
N VAL A 187 -43.38 -58.25 45.85
CA VAL A 187 -42.88 -59.63 45.93
C VAL A 187 -43.74 -60.53 45.04
N ASN A 188 -43.34 -60.72 43.78
CA ASN A 188 -43.50 -62.01 43.12
C ASN A 188 -42.58 -62.16 41.88
N LYS A 189 -41.87 -63.29 41.85
CA LYS A 189 -40.85 -63.65 40.86
C LYS A 189 -41.44 -63.85 39.46
N SER A 190 -40.96 -63.09 38.47
CA SER A 190 -40.46 -63.59 37.18
C SER A 190 -40.29 -62.44 36.18
N CYS A 191 -39.19 -61.71 36.23
CA CYS A 191 -38.67 -60.87 35.12
C CYS A 191 -37.30 -60.29 35.52
N PHE A 192 -36.25 -61.10 35.56
CA PHE A 192 -34.89 -60.57 35.73
C PHE A 192 -33.86 -61.42 34.98
N PHE A 193 -33.09 -60.77 34.12
CA PHE A 193 -31.78 -61.23 33.68
C PHE A 193 -30.73 -60.23 34.17
N PHE A 194 -29.75 -60.74 34.91
CA PHE A 194 -28.58 -60.00 35.39
C PHE A 194 -27.50 -59.97 34.31
N PHE A 195 -26.82 -58.83 34.16
CA PHE A 195 -25.50 -58.73 33.52
C PHE A 195 -24.48 -58.17 34.53
N PRO A 196 -23.23 -58.66 34.56
CA PRO A 196 -22.21 -58.22 35.52
C PRO A 196 -21.49 -56.92 35.09
N CYS A 197 -21.11 -56.09 36.07
CA CYS A 197 -20.27 -54.90 35.89
C CYS A 197 -18.79 -55.26 35.65
N GLY A 198 -18.13 -54.44 34.82
CA GLY A 198 -16.69 -54.48 34.53
C GLY A 198 -15.81 -53.79 35.59
N SER A 199 -14.49 -53.90 35.39
CA SER A 199 -13.39 -53.78 36.36
C SER A 199 -13.02 -52.37 36.86
N ASP A 200 -12.44 -52.30 38.06
CA ASP A 200 -11.93 -51.13 38.81
C ASP A 200 -10.87 -50.25 38.11
N SER A 201 -10.36 -50.61 36.92
CA SER A 201 -9.23 -49.92 36.26
C SER A 201 -9.57 -48.55 35.63
N VAL A 202 -10.85 -48.20 35.51
CA VAL A 202 -11.29 -46.94 34.86
C VAL A 202 -11.08 -45.72 35.77
N MET A 203 -11.06 -45.92 37.09
CA MET A 203 -10.90 -44.83 38.07
C MET A 203 -9.54 -44.12 37.96
N ASP A 204 -8.49 -44.84 37.56
CA ASP A 204 -7.12 -44.31 37.42
C ASP A 204 -6.98 -43.28 36.27
N LEU A 205 -7.97 -43.18 35.38
CA LEU A 205 -8.00 -42.21 34.27
C LEU A 205 -8.56 -40.84 34.67
N PHE A 206 -9.00 -40.68 35.92
CA PHE A 206 -9.70 -39.48 36.38
C PHE A 206 -9.12 -38.94 37.68
N SER A 207 -9.14 -37.62 37.83
CA SER A 207 -8.73 -36.91 39.04
C SER A 207 -9.91 -36.17 39.65
N LEU A 208 -10.01 -36.16 40.98
CA LEU A 208 -11.05 -35.40 41.69
C LEU A 208 -10.67 -33.91 41.70
N MET A 209 -11.55 -33.04 41.21
CA MET A 209 -11.32 -31.59 41.24
C MET A 209 -11.65 -31.00 42.61
N ASP A 210 -10.87 -30.00 43.02
CA ASP A 210 -11.16 -29.20 44.20
C ASP A 210 -12.20 -28.10 43.86
N ASN A 211 -13.16 -27.89 44.76
CA ASN A 211 -14.26 -26.95 44.57
C ASN A 211 -13.80 -25.48 44.52
N SER A 212 -12.57 -25.20 44.96
CA SER A 212 -11.94 -23.87 44.93
C SER A 212 -11.59 -23.38 43.52
N LEU A 213 -11.45 -24.29 42.55
CA LEU A 213 -11.04 -24.00 41.16
C LEU A 213 -12.23 -23.79 40.20
N ILE A 214 -13.46 -23.94 40.69
CA ILE A 214 -14.69 -23.89 39.89
C ILE A 214 -15.41 -22.55 40.12
N GLN A 215 -15.55 -21.76 39.07
CA GLN A 215 -16.34 -20.53 39.08
C GLN A 215 -17.76 -20.79 38.54
N LEU A 216 -18.76 -20.22 39.20
CA LEU A 216 -20.17 -20.36 38.83
C LEU A 216 -20.61 -19.20 37.92
N ASP A 217 -21.08 -19.53 36.72
CA ASP A 217 -21.73 -18.58 35.81
C ASP A 217 -23.02 -19.18 35.23
N GLN A 218 -24.16 -18.74 35.78
CA GLN A 218 -25.48 -19.22 35.37
C GLN A 218 -25.94 -18.70 34.00
N SER A 219 -25.25 -17.69 33.44
CA SER A 219 -25.63 -17.06 32.17
C SER A 219 -25.07 -17.78 30.94
N ARG A 220 -24.10 -18.68 31.14
CA ARG A 220 -23.34 -19.31 30.07
C ARG A 220 -23.88 -20.69 29.74
N SER A 221 -24.23 -20.91 28.47
CA SER A 221 -24.68 -22.21 27.97
C SER A 221 -23.49 -23.08 27.58
N ILE A 222 -23.28 -24.19 28.30
CA ILE A 222 -22.22 -25.18 28.00
C ILE A 222 -22.91 -26.46 27.51
N PRO A 223 -22.48 -27.04 26.37
CA PRO A 223 -23.01 -28.32 25.91
C PRO A 223 -22.71 -29.40 26.94
N SER A 224 -23.72 -30.21 27.28
CA SER A 224 -23.59 -31.31 28.25
C SER A 224 -24.37 -32.53 27.79
N GLN A 225 -24.08 -33.68 28.37
CA GLN A 225 -24.89 -34.89 28.24
C GLN A 225 -25.37 -35.35 29.61
N GLN A 226 -26.66 -35.56 29.77
CA GLN A 226 -27.28 -35.88 31.07
C GLN A 226 -27.84 -37.30 31.10
N TYR A 227 -27.74 -37.95 32.27
CA TYR A 227 -28.22 -39.30 32.53
C TYR A 227 -28.83 -39.42 33.93
N TRP A 228 -29.96 -40.11 34.07
CA TRP A 228 -30.54 -40.44 35.38
C TRP A 228 -30.37 -41.93 35.68
N LEU A 229 -29.67 -42.25 36.77
CA LEU A 229 -29.44 -43.61 37.24
C LEU A 229 -30.31 -43.90 38.46
N PHE A 230 -31.18 -44.90 38.40
CA PHE A 230 -32.11 -45.15 39.51
C PHE A 230 -31.47 -45.90 40.69
N LYS A 231 -31.76 -45.43 41.91
CA LYS A 231 -31.16 -45.93 43.16
C LYS A 231 -31.56 -47.35 43.54
N HIS A 232 -32.65 -47.85 42.99
CA HIS A 232 -33.07 -49.24 43.23
C HIS A 232 -32.10 -50.25 42.60
N LYS A 233 -31.27 -49.83 41.64
CA LYS A 233 -30.32 -50.68 40.92
C LYS A 233 -28.87 -50.30 41.18
N TYR A 234 -28.56 -49.01 41.30
CA TYR A 234 -27.19 -48.51 41.42
C TYR A 234 -26.91 -48.04 42.86
N SER A 235 -25.84 -48.55 43.47
CA SER A 235 -25.23 -47.92 44.65
C SER A 235 -24.46 -46.65 44.27
N THR A 236 -24.07 -45.82 45.24
CA THR A 236 -23.28 -44.60 44.97
C THR A 236 -21.96 -44.89 44.24
N GLU A 237 -21.27 -45.97 44.59
CA GLU A 237 -20.03 -46.41 43.94
C GLU A 237 -20.30 -46.90 42.51
N GLN A 238 -21.36 -47.70 42.32
CA GLN A 238 -21.75 -48.19 40.98
C GLN A 238 -22.21 -47.05 40.06
N ALA A 239 -22.88 -46.03 40.61
CA ALA A 239 -23.29 -44.85 39.85
C ALA A 239 -22.08 -44.00 39.41
N THR A 240 -21.08 -43.86 40.29
CA THR A 240 -19.81 -43.19 39.97
C THR A 240 -19.05 -43.95 38.88
N LEU A 241 -18.89 -45.26 39.04
CA LEU A 241 -18.20 -46.10 38.06
C LEU A 241 -18.91 -46.07 36.70
N TRP A 242 -20.25 -46.12 36.68
CA TRP A 242 -21.01 -46.02 35.43
C TRP A 242 -20.80 -44.67 34.74
N CYS A 243 -20.84 -43.57 35.49
CA CYS A 243 -20.66 -42.21 34.95
C CYS A 243 -19.26 -42.02 34.35
N LEU A 244 -18.21 -42.50 35.04
CA LEU A 244 -16.82 -42.42 34.59
C LEU A 244 -16.54 -43.34 33.40
N THR A 245 -17.09 -44.56 33.42
CA THR A 245 -17.00 -45.48 32.28
C THR A 245 -17.66 -44.88 31.04
N ARG A 246 -18.78 -44.18 31.22
CA ARG A 246 -19.46 -43.49 30.12
C ARG A 246 -18.63 -42.33 29.57
N CYS A 247 -17.99 -41.56 30.44
CA CYS A 247 -17.05 -40.51 30.03
C CYS A 247 -15.84 -41.06 29.26
N ALA A 248 -15.32 -42.23 29.66
CA ALA A 248 -14.22 -42.89 28.96
C ALA A 248 -14.63 -43.41 27.57
N GLN A 249 -15.89 -43.84 27.37
CA GLN A 249 -16.42 -44.24 26.08
C GLN A 249 -16.61 -43.06 25.11
N GLU A 250 -16.94 -41.87 25.63
CA GLU A 250 -17.12 -40.64 24.85
C GLU A 250 -15.81 -39.83 24.74
N ASP A 251 -14.77 -40.47 24.19
CA ASP A 251 -13.38 -40.00 24.25
C ASP A 251 -13.16 -38.58 23.66
N ALA A 252 -13.94 -38.21 22.64
CA ALA A 252 -13.83 -36.92 21.96
C ALA A 252 -14.64 -35.78 22.60
N PHE A 253 -15.62 -36.09 23.48
CA PHE A 253 -16.50 -35.08 24.06
C PHE A 253 -16.26 -34.89 25.56
N CYS A 254 -16.13 -35.97 26.33
CA CYS A 254 -16.11 -35.89 27.78
C CYS A 254 -14.71 -35.63 28.33
N GLN A 255 -14.55 -34.50 29.03
CA GLN A 255 -13.36 -34.16 29.81
C GLN A 255 -13.67 -33.99 31.30
N LEU A 256 -14.93 -33.67 31.63
CA LEU A 256 -15.42 -33.48 32.98
C LEU A 256 -16.66 -34.36 33.20
N ALA A 257 -16.68 -35.14 34.26
CA ALA A 257 -17.82 -35.95 34.66
C ALA A 257 -18.29 -35.55 36.06
N ALA A 258 -19.57 -35.19 36.19
CA ALA A 258 -20.14 -34.76 37.44
C ALA A 258 -21.29 -35.68 37.88
N LEU A 259 -21.32 -36.01 39.16
CA LEU A 259 -22.40 -36.81 39.76
C LEU A 259 -23.11 -35.99 40.84
N GLN A 260 -24.43 -35.90 40.76
CA GLN A 260 -25.26 -35.25 41.77
C GLN A 260 -26.26 -36.23 42.39
N ASN A 261 -26.43 -36.09 43.71
CA ASN A 261 -27.44 -36.79 44.48
C ASN A 261 -28.64 -35.86 44.75
N THR A 262 -29.46 -35.60 43.73
CA THR A 262 -30.52 -34.56 43.76
C THR A 262 -31.84 -35.01 44.36
N THR A 263 -32.24 -36.28 44.20
CA THR A 263 -33.56 -36.79 44.63
C THR A 263 -33.46 -38.09 45.41
N SER A 264 -34.52 -38.51 46.13
CA SER A 264 -34.56 -39.81 46.81
C SER A 264 -34.60 -41.01 45.84
N THR A 265 -34.83 -40.78 44.54
CA THR A 265 -35.13 -41.84 43.55
C THR A 265 -34.00 -42.13 42.57
N TYR A 266 -33.15 -41.16 42.22
CA TYR A 266 -32.07 -41.34 41.23
C TYR A 266 -30.81 -40.51 41.53
N PHE A 267 -29.70 -40.87 40.88
CA PHE A 267 -28.49 -40.06 40.73
C PHE A 267 -28.48 -39.40 39.36
N ALA A 268 -28.05 -38.14 39.27
CA ALA A 268 -27.88 -37.43 38.01
C ALA A 268 -26.40 -37.40 37.63
N CYS A 269 -26.03 -38.05 36.52
CA CYS A 269 -24.70 -38.00 35.93
C CYS A 269 -24.72 -36.99 34.77
N THR A 270 -23.79 -36.04 34.75
CA THR A 270 -23.66 -35.04 33.69
C THR A 270 -22.23 -35.00 33.18
N LEU A 271 -22.06 -35.12 31.87
CA LEU A 271 -20.78 -35.07 31.17
C LEU A 271 -20.61 -33.71 30.50
N TYR A 272 -19.45 -33.09 30.67
CA TYR A 272 -19.08 -31.81 30.07
C TYR A 272 -17.77 -31.93 29.26
N PRO A 273 -17.59 -31.11 28.21
CA PRO A 273 -16.29 -30.90 27.57
C PRO A 273 -15.38 -30.04 28.45
N GLU A 274 -14.14 -29.82 27.99
CA GLU A 274 -13.19 -28.95 28.67
C GLU A 274 -13.75 -27.52 28.76
N ALA A 275 -13.97 -27.06 29.99
CA ALA A 275 -14.67 -25.81 30.33
C ALA A 275 -13.73 -24.76 30.96
N GLN A 276 -12.42 -24.93 30.77
CA GLN A 276 -11.40 -24.00 31.21
C GLN A 276 -11.30 -22.78 30.28
N ILE A 277 -11.21 -21.57 30.85
CA ILE A 277 -11.08 -20.30 30.12
C ILE A 277 -9.83 -19.57 30.59
N CYS A 278 -9.03 -19.06 29.65
CA CYS A 278 -7.82 -18.31 29.90
C CYS A 278 -7.93 -16.87 29.38
N ASP A 279 -7.24 -15.93 30.03
CA ASP A 279 -7.15 -14.53 29.57
C ASP A 279 -6.26 -14.37 28.33
N ASN A 280 -6.58 -13.33 27.54
CA ASN A 280 -5.90 -12.99 26.28
C ASN A 280 -4.50 -12.35 26.46
N ASP A 281 -4.09 -12.05 27.70
CA ASP A 281 -2.77 -11.45 27.96
C ASP A 281 -1.66 -12.50 27.83
N ILE A 282 -0.68 -12.25 26.96
CA ILE A 282 0.38 -13.22 26.61
C ILE A 282 1.55 -13.15 27.61
N ASN A 283 1.71 -12.02 28.31
CA ASN A 283 2.94 -11.64 29.02
C ASN A 283 2.97 -11.99 30.51
N HIS A 284 1.95 -12.68 31.00
CA HIS A 284 1.86 -13.11 32.39
C HIS A 284 1.43 -14.58 32.43
N ILE A 285 2.16 -15.37 33.21
CA ILE A 285 1.69 -16.65 33.73
C ILE A 285 0.77 -16.30 34.91
N PRO A 286 -0.56 -16.45 34.79
CA PRO A 286 -1.40 -16.34 35.95
C PRO A 286 -1.53 -17.73 36.56
N GLU A 287 -1.58 -17.75 37.88
CA GLU A 287 -2.21 -18.84 38.61
C GLU A 287 -3.60 -19.14 37.99
N ASN A 288 -3.74 -20.34 37.42
CA ASN A 288 -4.95 -21.05 37.02
C ASN A 288 -5.94 -20.34 36.06
N CYS A 289 -5.93 -20.76 34.78
CA CYS A 289 -7.14 -20.67 33.96
C CYS A 289 -8.30 -21.37 34.70
N GLN A 290 -9.44 -20.69 34.86
CA GLN A 290 -10.52 -21.15 35.75
C GLN A 290 -11.53 -22.00 34.97
N THR A 291 -12.04 -23.05 35.63
CA THR A 291 -13.12 -23.88 35.08
C THR A 291 -14.46 -23.24 35.42
N VAL A 292 -15.25 -22.91 34.40
CA VAL A 292 -16.55 -22.25 34.60
C VAL A 292 -17.67 -23.26 34.37
N LEU A 293 -18.55 -23.47 35.35
CA LEU A 293 -19.69 -24.37 35.27
C LEU A 293 -21.01 -23.66 35.60
N PRO A 294 -22.14 -24.05 34.98
CA PRO A 294 -23.42 -23.35 35.12
C PRO A 294 -24.10 -23.59 36.47
N GLN A 295 -23.75 -24.67 37.18
CA GLN A 295 -24.34 -25.04 38.47
C GLN A 295 -23.29 -25.67 39.39
N GLN A 296 -23.53 -25.59 40.71
CA GLN A 296 -22.64 -26.18 41.70
C GLN A 296 -22.87 -27.69 41.76
N LEU A 297 -21.82 -28.46 41.52
CA LEU A 297 -21.86 -29.92 41.43
C LEU A 297 -21.19 -30.51 42.67
N GLN A 298 -21.74 -31.58 43.24
CA GLN A 298 -21.24 -32.17 44.49
C GLN A 298 -19.88 -32.84 44.33
N THR A 299 -19.68 -33.59 43.24
CA THR A 299 -18.41 -34.22 42.88
C THR A 299 -18.17 -34.05 41.39
N VAL A 300 -16.97 -33.58 41.04
CA VAL A 300 -16.52 -33.37 39.65
C VAL A 300 -15.19 -34.09 39.45
N TYR A 301 -15.14 -34.93 38.42
CA TYR A 301 -13.95 -35.67 38.02
C TYR A 301 -13.43 -35.11 36.69
N HIS A 302 -12.14 -34.81 36.63
CA HIS A 302 -11.43 -34.38 35.43
C HIS A 302 -10.66 -35.54 34.82
N LYS A 303 -10.84 -35.77 33.52
CA LYS A 303 -10.18 -36.83 32.78
C LYS A 303 -8.72 -36.45 32.53
N ILE A 304 -7.80 -37.34 32.91
CA ILE A 304 -6.37 -37.13 32.72
C ILE A 304 -6.03 -37.29 31.23
N VAL A 305 -5.35 -36.30 30.64
CA VAL A 305 -4.90 -36.35 29.25
C VAL A 305 -3.67 -37.27 29.14
N ILE A 306 -3.82 -38.43 28.50
CA ILE A 306 -2.72 -39.35 28.21
C ILE A 306 -2.10 -38.98 26.85
N LEU A 307 -0.87 -38.46 26.85
CA LEU A 307 -0.13 -38.02 25.66
C LEU A 307 0.79 -39.13 25.10
N GLU A 308 0.23 -40.27 24.68
CA GLU A 308 1.01 -41.38 24.10
C GLU A 308 0.84 -41.46 22.56
N GLY A 309 1.98 -41.58 21.84
CA GLY A 309 2.03 -41.76 20.38
C GLY A 309 2.70 -40.63 19.59
N THR A 310 2.74 -40.77 18.25
CA THR A 310 3.22 -39.75 17.30
C THR A 310 2.14 -38.69 17.03
N ALA A 311 2.54 -37.44 16.76
CA ALA A 311 1.61 -36.38 16.37
C ALA A 311 0.73 -36.82 15.19
N LYS A 312 -0.58 -36.55 15.28
CA LYS A 312 -1.61 -36.95 14.31
C LYS A 312 -1.79 -35.92 13.20
N SER A 313 -1.44 -34.66 13.45
CA SER A 313 -1.58 -33.56 12.50
C SER A 313 -0.24 -32.95 12.11
N PHE A 314 -0.10 -32.55 10.85
CA PHE A 314 1.05 -31.76 10.40
C PHE A 314 0.76 -30.27 10.56
N TYR A 315 1.43 -29.63 11.51
CA TYR A 315 1.23 -28.22 11.82
C TYR A 315 2.07 -27.32 10.92
N THR A 316 1.42 -26.38 10.25
CA THR A 316 2.12 -25.42 9.38
C THR A 316 2.48 -24.16 10.15
N ARG A 317 3.77 -23.77 10.12
CA ARG A 317 4.23 -22.49 10.69
C ARG A 317 3.67 -21.35 9.86
N LEU A 318 3.05 -20.39 10.53
CA LEU A 318 2.56 -19.16 9.92
C LEU A 318 3.73 -18.20 9.63
N PRO A 319 3.83 -17.62 8.42
CA PRO A 319 4.88 -16.67 8.07
C PRO A 319 4.58 -15.24 8.57
N PHE A 320 3.95 -15.12 9.75
CA PHE A 320 3.49 -13.85 10.32
C PHE A 320 4.11 -13.62 11.70
N ARG A 321 4.55 -12.39 11.97
CA ARG A 321 5.18 -12.04 13.25
C ARG A 321 4.18 -11.69 14.34
N LYS A 322 3.04 -11.11 13.95
CA LYS A 322 2.08 -10.55 14.89
C LYS A 322 0.69 -11.11 14.66
N VAL A 323 0.12 -11.64 15.73
CA VAL A 323 -1.23 -12.19 15.76
C VAL A 323 -2.03 -11.44 16.82
N THR A 324 -3.21 -10.92 16.45
CA THR A 324 -4.07 -10.13 17.35
C THR A 324 -5.48 -10.69 17.37
N GLY A 325 -6.19 -10.53 18.49
CA GLY A 325 -7.51 -11.14 18.67
C GLY A 325 -7.46 -12.66 18.76
N VAL A 326 -6.36 -13.22 19.30
CA VAL A 326 -6.24 -14.65 19.58
C VAL A 326 -7.17 -15.07 20.70
N SER A 327 -7.68 -16.30 20.64
CA SER A 327 -8.41 -16.93 21.74
C SER A 327 -7.58 -18.07 22.29
N VAL A 328 -7.06 -17.91 23.52
CA VAL A 328 -6.18 -18.89 24.17
C VAL A 328 -6.99 -19.93 24.91
N ARG A 329 -6.71 -21.21 24.64
CA ARG A 329 -7.40 -22.37 25.19
C ARG A 329 -6.68 -22.91 26.43
N ASN A 330 -5.35 -23.02 26.37
CA ASN A 330 -4.52 -23.46 27.50
C ASN A 330 -3.13 -22.81 27.40
N LYS A 331 -2.49 -22.59 28.57
CA LYS A 331 -1.12 -22.06 28.69
C LYS A 331 -0.30 -23.00 29.55
N ILE A 332 0.84 -23.46 29.04
CA ILE A 332 1.74 -24.37 29.78
C ILE A 332 3.17 -23.87 29.70
N ASP A 333 3.82 -23.84 30.86
CA ASP A 333 5.26 -23.66 30.98
C ASP A 333 6.02 -24.92 30.54
N MET A 334 6.94 -24.71 29.60
CA MET A 334 7.80 -25.73 29.00
C MET A 334 9.29 -25.48 29.32
N SER A 335 9.60 -24.54 30.21
CA SER A 335 10.97 -24.12 30.55
C SER A 335 11.83 -25.26 31.13
N GLY A 336 11.20 -26.25 31.76
CA GLY A 336 11.87 -27.44 32.29
C GLY A 336 12.25 -28.49 31.24
N LYS A 337 11.99 -28.27 29.94
CA LYS A 337 12.18 -29.26 28.86
C LYS A 337 13.11 -28.75 27.77
N ALA A 338 13.72 -29.67 27.02
CA ALA A 338 14.42 -29.31 25.79
C ALA A 338 13.44 -28.71 24.78
N ILE A 339 13.87 -27.73 23.99
CA ILE A 339 13.00 -26.99 23.05
C ILE A 339 12.32 -27.94 22.04
N SER A 340 13.01 -28.98 21.57
CA SER A 340 12.43 -30.02 20.69
C SER A 340 11.30 -30.77 21.38
N ASP A 341 11.52 -31.19 22.62
CA ASP A 341 10.57 -32.01 23.37
C ASP A 341 9.35 -31.18 23.78
N GLY A 342 9.58 -29.91 24.14
CA GLY A 342 8.53 -28.92 24.37
C GLY A 342 7.69 -28.64 23.12
N PHE A 343 8.31 -28.57 21.94
CA PHE A 343 7.60 -28.42 20.66
C PHE A 343 6.71 -29.63 20.34
N PHE A 344 7.26 -30.85 20.41
CA PHE A 344 6.49 -32.08 20.16
C PHE A 344 5.38 -32.32 21.20
N GLU A 345 5.56 -31.85 22.43
CA GLU A 345 4.49 -31.86 23.41
C GLU A 345 3.39 -30.85 23.10
N CYS A 346 3.74 -29.67 22.58
CA CYS A 346 2.77 -28.67 22.14
C CYS A 346 1.92 -29.19 20.97
N GLU A 347 2.54 -29.88 20.00
CA GLU A 347 1.82 -30.58 18.91
C GLU A 347 0.86 -31.63 19.45
N ARG A 348 1.33 -32.53 20.32
CA ARG A 348 0.50 -33.61 20.89
C ARG A 348 -0.66 -33.06 21.72
N ARG A 349 -0.47 -31.95 22.43
CA ARG A 349 -1.54 -31.30 23.21
C ARG A 349 -2.61 -30.69 22.31
N CYS A 350 -2.22 -30.05 21.20
CA CYS A 350 -3.18 -29.53 20.23
C CYS A 350 -3.84 -30.66 19.38
N ASP A 351 -3.25 -31.86 19.34
CA ASP A 351 -3.88 -33.05 18.76
C ASP A 351 -4.83 -33.78 19.71
N ALA A 352 -4.57 -33.69 21.01
CA ALA A 352 -5.46 -34.22 22.05
C ALA A 352 -6.71 -33.35 22.23
N ASP A 353 -6.65 -32.06 21.92
CA ASP A 353 -7.79 -31.14 21.98
C ASP A 353 -8.53 -31.06 20.63
N PRO A 354 -9.78 -31.56 20.52
CA PRO A 354 -10.58 -31.54 19.29
C PRO A 354 -10.92 -30.14 18.77
N CYS A 355 -10.87 -29.12 19.63
CA CYS A 355 -11.18 -27.73 19.31
C CYS A 355 -9.94 -26.86 19.09
N CYS A 356 -8.73 -27.43 19.20
CA CYS A 356 -7.51 -26.68 18.98
C CYS A 356 -7.32 -26.35 17.49
N THR A 357 -7.36 -25.07 17.15
CA THR A 357 -7.16 -24.56 15.79
C THR A 357 -5.69 -24.23 15.52
N GLY A 358 -4.85 -24.26 16.53
CA GLY A 358 -3.42 -24.00 16.39
C GLY A 358 -2.71 -23.87 17.72
N PHE A 359 -1.41 -23.67 17.70
CA PHE A 359 -0.65 -23.35 18.91
C PHE A 359 0.43 -22.30 18.66
N GLY A 360 0.76 -21.54 19.69
CA GLY A 360 1.91 -20.63 19.72
C GLY A 360 2.98 -21.18 20.63
N LEU A 361 4.21 -21.32 20.12
CA LEU A 361 5.40 -21.58 20.94
C LEU A 361 6.20 -20.29 21.04
N LEU A 362 6.22 -19.67 22.23
CA LEU A 362 6.77 -18.34 22.46
C LEU A 362 7.81 -18.35 23.59
N ASN A 363 8.64 -17.30 23.65
CA ASN A 363 9.57 -17.05 24.74
C ASN A 363 9.22 -15.69 25.35
N ASP A 364 8.83 -15.66 26.63
CA ASP A 364 8.17 -14.52 27.29
C ASP A 364 9.13 -13.35 27.64
N SER A 365 10.45 -13.48 27.48
CA SER A 365 11.35 -12.34 27.68
C SER A 365 12.79 -12.61 27.22
N GLN A 366 13.14 -12.18 26.00
CA GLN A 366 14.53 -12.24 25.54
C GLN A 366 15.47 -11.25 26.29
N SER A 367 14.94 -10.31 27.08
CA SER A 367 15.74 -9.35 27.86
C SER A 367 16.24 -9.88 29.21
N THR A 368 15.63 -10.93 29.77
CA THR A 368 15.96 -11.46 31.12
C THR A 368 16.17 -12.98 31.19
N GLY A 369 16.16 -13.70 30.06
CA GLY A 369 16.34 -15.16 30.05
C GLY A 369 15.02 -15.91 30.25
N GLY A 370 14.04 -15.59 29.40
CA GLY A 370 12.63 -15.94 29.57
C GLY A 370 12.25 -17.41 29.43
N GLU A 371 11.12 -17.71 30.06
CA GLU A 371 10.43 -18.99 30.11
C GLU A 371 9.79 -19.35 28.75
N VAL A 372 9.79 -20.63 28.39
CA VAL A 372 9.21 -21.14 27.13
C VAL A 372 7.75 -21.50 27.37
N LEU A 373 6.84 -20.87 26.64
CA LEU A 373 5.41 -21.08 26.79
C LEU A 373 4.81 -21.76 25.56
N CYS A 374 4.00 -22.81 25.79
CA CYS A 374 3.12 -23.40 24.79
C CYS A 374 1.68 -22.92 25.03
N LEU A 375 1.13 -22.23 24.04
CA LEU A 375 -0.24 -21.71 24.04
C LEU A 375 -1.07 -22.53 23.03
N THR A 376 -2.03 -23.33 23.49
CA THR A 376 -3.01 -23.90 22.55
C THR A 376 -4.10 -22.87 22.28
N LEU A 377 -4.55 -22.79 21.02
CA LEU A 377 -5.41 -21.71 20.54
C LEU A 377 -6.73 -22.29 20.03
N ASN A 378 -7.82 -21.59 20.37
CA ASN A 378 -9.15 -21.82 19.83
C ASN A 378 -9.40 -20.95 18.59
N SER A 379 -8.66 -19.86 18.43
CA SER A 379 -8.65 -19.04 17.22
C SER A 379 -7.32 -18.31 17.05
N LEU A 380 -6.82 -18.29 15.82
CA LEU A 380 -5.58 -17.62 15.42
C LEU A 380 -5.76 -16.14 15.09
N GLY A 381 -6.92 -15.53 15.33
CA GLY A 381 -7.04 -14.08 15.21
C GLY A 381 -6.76 -13.53 13.80
N ILE A 382 -6.28 -12.29 13.77
CA ILE A 382 -5.80 -11.59 12.58
C ILE A 382 -4.28 -11.70 12.52
N GLN A 383 -3.76 -12.17 11.39
CA GLN A 383 -2.34 -12.39 11.15
C GLN A 383 -1.76 -11.25 10.28
N THR A 384 -0.75 -10.56 10.80
CA THR A 384 -0.11 -9.37 10.18
C THR A 384 1.41 -9.45 10.24
N CYS A 385 2.11 -8.55 9.52
CA CYS A 385 3.57 -8.46 9.51
C CYS A 385 4.24 -9.72 8.95
N THR A 386 4.05 -9.96 7.66
CA THR A 386 4.57 -11.17 7.00
C THR A 386 6.10 -11.15 6.90
N GLU A 387 6.74 -12.31 7.04
CA GLU A 387 8.19 -12.46 6.90
C GLU A 387 8.63 -12.57 5.42
N GLU A 388 7.69 -12.89 4.52
CA GLU A 388 7.94 -13.06 3.09
C GLU A 388 8.08 -11.73 2.34
N THR A 389 7.52 -10.65 2.89
CA THR A 389 7.57 -9.33 2.27
C THR A 389 8.88 -8.64 2.63
N GLY A 390 9.89 -8.70 1.75
CA GLY A 390 10.97 -7.70 1.71
C GLY A 390 10.47 -6.27 1.36
N SER A 391 9.18 -5.98 1.54
CA SER A 391 8.54 -4.69 1.31
C SER A 391 8.99 -3.70 2.38
N THR A 392 9.38 -2.51 1.94
CA THR A 392 9.67 -1.37 2.84
C THR A 392 8.41 -0.61 3.23
N TRP A 393 7.27 -0.93 2.62
CA TRP A 393 5.99 -0.30 2.85
C TRP A 393 5.09 -1.25 3.65
N GLN A 394 4.75 -0.84 4.87
CA GLN A 394 3.94 -1.59 5.81
C GLN A 394 2.84 -0.68 6.37
N ILE A 395 1.66 -1.26 6.56
CA ILE A 395 0.48 -0.57 7.05
C ILE A 395 0.26 -0.90 8.53
N SER A 396 0.75 -2.06 8.96
CA SER A 396 0.68 -2.57 10.33
C SER A 396 1.95 -2.25 11.11
N ASP A 397 1.82 -1.89 12.38
CA ASP A 397 2.95 -1.65 13.28
C ASP A 397 3.58 -2.98 13.72
N CYS A 398 4.76 -3.27 13.15
CA CYS A 398 5.54 -4.49 13.34
C CYS A 398 6.70 -4.33 14.36
N SER A 399 6.65 -3.30 15.21
CA SER A 399 7.75 -2.91 16.11
C SER A 399 7.92 -3.76 17.38
N SER A 400 7.21 -4.89 17.53
CA SER A 400 7.38 -5.77 18.71
C SER A 400 8.55 -6.75 18.54
N PRO A 401 9.36 -7.01 19.59
CA PRO A 401 10.62 -7.75 19.47
C PRO A 401 10.48 -9.28 19.36
N ASP A 402 9.30 -9.85 19.54
CA ASP A 402 9.22 -11.26 19.93
C ASP A 402 8.98 -12.19 18.73
N VAL A 403 9.75 -13.28 18.67
CA VAL A 403 9.68 -14.40 17.71
C VAL A 403 10.46 -14.22 16.39
N ARG A 404 11.81 -14.29 16.46
CA ARG A 404 12.68 -14.44 15.26
C ARG A 404 13.38 -15.79 15.12
N ILE A 405 13.33 -16.67 16.13
CA ILE A 405 14.21 -17.85 16.19
C ILE A 405 13.37 -19.12 16.00
N TYR A 406 13.65 -19.92 14.97
CA TYR A 406 13.09 -21.26 14.84
C TYR A 406 13.56 -22.13 16.02
N PRO A 407 12.69 -22.83 16.76
CA PRO A 407 11.32 -23.26 16.41
C PRO A 407 10.16 -22.42 17.00
N PHE A 408 10.42 -21.21 17.49
CA PHE A 408 9.36 -20.34 18.02
C PHE A 408 8.50 -19.76 16.87
N GLY A 409 7.18 -19.73 17.06
CA GLY A 409 6.23 -19.36 16.00
C GLY A 409 4.78 -19.72 16.33
N TRP A 410 3.87 -19.24 15.46
CA TRP A 410 2.46 -19.58 15.47
C TRP A 410 2.19 -20.69 14.44
N TYR A 411 1.39 -21.69 14.81
CA TYR A 411 1.12 -22.90 14.04
C TYR A 411 -0.39 -23.12 13.92
N GLN A 412 -0.88 -23.54 12.74
CA GLN A 412 -2.33 -23.62 12.49
C GLN A 412 -2.86 -24.96 11.96
N LYS A 413 -4.13 -25.23 12.29
CA LYS A 413 -5.16 -26.14 11.75
C LYS A 413 -6.30 -25.27 11.10
N PRO A 414 -7.15 -25.76 10.17
CA PRO A 414 -8.03 -24.90 9.34
C PRO A 414 -9.55 -24.78 9.72
N VAL A 415 -10.23 -23.59 9.47
CA VAL A 415 -11.70 -23.27 9.11
C VAL A 415 -12.61 -22.47 10.12
N MET A 416 -13.80 -21.84 9.75
CA MET A 416 -14.24 -20.41 9.55
C MET A 416 -15.32 -19.83 10.60
N LEU A 417 -15.56 -18.47 10.85
CA LEU A 417 -16.82 -17.73 11.38
C LEU A 417 -16.88 -16.20 11.87
N ARG A 418 -17.97 -15.34 11.72
CA ARG A 418 -18.31 -13.93 11.13
C ARG A 418 -18.44 -12.67 12.06
N MET A 419 -18.43 -11.40 11.52
CA MET A 419 -19.15 -10.09 11.90
C MET A 419 -18.87 -8.77 11.02
N PRO A 420 -19.69 -7.69 10.91
CA PRO A 420 -19.81 -6.80 9.70
C PRO A 420 -19.33 -5.29 9.76
N LEU A 421 -19.32 -4.55 8.61
CA LEU A 421 -19.08 -3.07 8.44
C LEU A 421 -19.43 -2.46 7.00
N ASP A 422 -19.15 -1.15 6.76
CA ASP A 422 -19.66 -0.21 5.70
C ASP A 422 -18.74 0.14 4.43
N SER A 423 -19.19 1.08 3.56
CA SER A 423 -19.06 1.30 2.08
C SER A 423 -17.70 1.58 1.33
N TRP A 424 -17.49 0.91 0.17
CA TRP A 424 -16.31 0.96 -0.77
C TRP A 424 -16.70 0.74 -2.26
N LEU A 425 -15.86 1.13 -3.25
CA LEU A 425 -16.08 0.88 -4.69
C LEU A 425 -15.42 -0.42 -5.17
N LEU A 426 -16.18 -1.30 -5.84
CA LEU A 426 -15.69 -2.57 -6.41
C LEU A 426 -15.27 -2.38 -7.88
N LEU A 427 -14.04 -2.79 -8.22
CA LEU A 427 -13.51 -2.75 -9.59
C LEU A 427 -13.67 -4.11 -10.31
N GLY A 428 -13.92 -4.05 -11.61
CA GLY A 428 -13.98 -5.24 -12.48
C GLY A 428 -12.60 -5.70 -12.98
N ALA A 429 -12.50 -6.95 -13.42
CA ALA A 429 -11.24 -7.57 -13.86
C ALA A 429 -10.57 -6.86 -15.07
N SER A 430 -11.33 -6.14 -15.91
CA SER A 430 -10.81 -5.39 -17.06
C SER A 430 -10.04 -4.11 -16.67
N SER A 431 -10.23 -3.62 -15.44
CA SER A 431 -9.60 -2.41 -14.92
C SER A 431 -8.23 -2.67 -14.28
N VAL A 432 -7.67 -3.87 -14.45
CA VAL A 432 -6.58 -4.39 -13.61
C VAL A 432 -5.54 -5.13 -14.43
N LEU A 433 -4.26 -4.98 -14.03
CA LEU A 433 -3.12 -5.65 -14.64
C LEU A 433 -2.25 -6.29 -13.56
N THR A 434 -1.75 -7.50 -13.84
CA THR A 434 -0.81 -8.18 -12.94
C THR A 434 0.64 -7.82 -13.27
N ASP A 435 1.38 -7.39 -12.25
CA ASP A 435 2.82 -7.12 -12.26
C ASP A 435 3.51 -7.74 -11.02
N PRO A 436 4.14 -8.91 -11.16
CA PRO A 436 4.79 -9.58 -10.03
C PRO A 436 6.00 -8.79 -9.47
N SER A 437 6.52 -7.81 -10.23
CA SER A 437 7.67 -6.99 -9.83
C SER A 437 7.35 -5.91 -8.79
N ILE A 438 6.07 -5.72 -8.43
CA ILE A 438 5.67 -4.77 -7.39
C ILE A 438 6.31 -5.13 -6.06
N LEU A 439 7.01 -4.15 -5.48
CA LEU A 439 7.67 -4.26 -4.18
C LEU A 439 6.85 -3.67 -3.03
N ASN A 440 6.05 -2.64 -3.29
CA ASN A 440 5.25 -1.96 -2.26
C ASN A 440 3.85 -2.58 -2.18
N PHE A 441 3.70 -3.54 -1.30
CA PHE A 441 2.43 -4.17 -0.94
C PHE A 441 2.54 -4.71 0.48
N ASP A 442 1.41 -4.86 1.16
CA ASP A 442 1.33 -5.48 2.49
C ASP A 442 0.26 -6.57 2.46
N VAL A 443 0.40 -7.59 3.29
CA VAL A 443 -0.50 -8.75 3.31
C VAL A 443 -0.98 -8.99 4.74
N ALA A 444 -2.30 -9.09 4.90
CA ALA A 444 -2.93 -9.62 6.09
C ALA A 444 -3.74 -10.86 5.75
N GLN A 445 -3.72 -11.84 6.64
CA GLN A 445 -4.61 -12.99 6.55
C GLN A 445 -5.64 -12.89 7.67
N VAL A 446 -6.90 -12.86 7.27
CA VAL A 446 -8.02 -13.00 8.18
C VAL A 446 -8.31 -14.49 8.25
N SER A 447 -8.04 -15.09 9.42
CA SER A 447 -8.41 -16.49 9.62
C SER A 447 -9.87 -16.62 9.26
N ARG A 448 -10.15 -17.70 8.54
CA ARG A 448 -11.49 -18.04 8.22
C ARG A 448 -12.34 -18.01 9.51
N GLU A 449 -11.81 -18.43 10.67
CA GLU A 449 -12.52 -18.71 11.97
C GLU A 449 -13.22 -17.50 12.61
N ILE A 450 -12.88 -16.31 12.14
CA ILE A 450 -13.42 -15.02 12.54
C ILE A 450 -14.40 -14.48 11.48
N SER A 451 -14.44 -15.16 10.32
CA SER A 451 -15.56 -15.02 9.40
C SER A 451 -16.00 -16.17 8.51
N ASP A 452 -17.22 -16.71 8.67
CA ASP A 452 -17.94 -17.54 7.69
C ASP A 452 -18.35 -16.70 6.49
N ASP A 453 -18.36 -15.36 6.62
CA ASP A 453 -18.82 -14.40 5.61
C ASP A 453 -17.61 -13.78 5.00
N PHE A 454 -17.59 -13.87 3.69
CA PHE A 454 -16.74 -13.01 2.93
C PHE A 454 -16.95 -11.53 3.29
N SER A 455 -18.18 -11.11 3.66
CA SER A 455 -18.50 -9.72 4.03
C SER A 455 -17.68 -9.19 5.20
N THR A 456 -17.62 -9.88 6.34
CA THR A 456 -16.83 -9.50 7.52
C THR A 456 -15.34 -9.36 7.28
N ALA A 457 -14.74 -10.36 6.62
CA ALA A 457 -13.31 -10.37 6.39
C ALA A 457 -12.95 -9.26 5.41
N ARG A 458 -13.81 -9.04 4.41
CA ARG A 458 -13.78 -7.85 3.57
C ARG A 458 -13.82 -6.60 4.41
N ASP A 459 -14.80 -6.44 5.27
CA ASP A 459 -15.02 -5.23 6.06
C ASP A 459 -13.86 -4.93 7.03
N PHE A 460 -13.28 -5.96 7.63
CA PHE A 460 -12.05 -5.85 8.42
C PHE A 460 -10.89 -5.30 7.59
N CYS A 461 -10.64 -5.88 6.42
CA CYS A 461 -9.54 -5.47 5.56
C CYS A 461 -9.77 -4.04 5.03
N LEU A 462 -11.00 -3.73 4.64
CA LEU A 462 -11.42 -2.38 4.29
C LEU A 462 -11.17 -1.38 5.43
N SER A 463 -11.54 -1.73 6.67
CA SER A 463 -11.26 -0.90 7.86
C SER A 463 -9.76 -0.72 8.14
N ALA A 464 -8.96 -1.78 7.97
CA ALA A 464 -7.51 -1.70 8.16
C ALA A 464 -6.86 -0.71 7.18
N CYS A 465 -7.28 -0.72 5.93
CA CYS A 465 -6.83 0.23 4.92
C CYS A 465 -7.37 1.65 5.17
N SER A 466 -8.62 1.81 5.62
CA SER A 466 -9.20 3.15 5.84
C SER A 466 -8.46 3.94 6.93
N LYS A 467 -7.92 3.25 7.95
CA LYS A 467 -7.09 3.81 9.02
C LYS A 467 -5.76 4.39 8.52
N ASN A 468 -5.23 3.91 7.40
CA ASN A 468 -3.99 4.40 6.83
C ASN A 468 -4.22 5.11 5.49
N GLN A 469 -3.96 6.41 5.45
CA GLN A 469 -4.17 7.24 4.25
C GLN A 469 -3.32 6.83 3.05
N SER A 470 -2.21 6.11 3.23
CA SER A 470 -1.40 5.63 2.11
C SER A 470 -2.02 4.43 1.38
N CYS A 471 -3.00 3.76 1.98
CA CYS A 471 -3.66 2.60 1.38
C CYS A 471 -4.88 3.04 0.56
N THR A 472 -4.90 2.68 -0.73
CA THR A 472 -5.95 3.09 -1.68
C THR A 472 -6.62 1.93 -2.38
N VAL A 473 -5.90 0.82 -2.57
CA VAL A 473 -6.40 -0.38 -3.25
C VAL A 473 -6.26 -1.57 -2.31
N ILE A 474 -7.31 -2.39 -2.26
CA ILE A 474 -7.31 -3.64 -1.50
C ILE A 474 -7.77 -4.75 -2.44
N THR A 475 -7.08 -5.87 -2.38
CA THR A 475 -7.52 -7.08 -3.07
C THR A 475 -7.77 -8.19 -2.07
N LEU A 476 -8.88 -8.90 -2.27
CA LEU A 476 -9.25 -10.03 -1.46
C LEU A 476 -9.32 -11.29 -2.30
N GLU A 477 -8.63 -12.31 -1.82
CA GLU A 477 -8.64 -13.65 -2.37
C GLU A 477 -9.13 -14.63 -1.30
N ILE A 478 -10.09 -15.47 -1.67
CA ILE A 478 -10.62 -16.50 -0.77
C ILE A 478 -9.72 -17.73 -0.88
N GLN A 479 -9.04 -18.09 0.19
CA GLN A 479 -8.24 -19.31 0.29
C GLN A 479 -8.97 -20.35 1.17
N PRO A 480 -8.59 -21.65 1.12
CA PRO A 480 -9.26 -22.70 1.89
C PRO A 480 -9.27 -22.46 3.40
N SER A 481 -8.21 -21.86 3.97
CA SER A 481 -8.01 -21.66 5.42
C SER A 481 -8.01 -20.20 5.89
N ALA A 482 -7.89 -19.21 4.98
CA ALA A 482 -7.98 -17.78 5.32
C ALA A 482 -8.59 -16.96 4.18
N ILE A 483 -9.03 -15.74 4.47
CA ILE A 483 -9.22 -14.71 3.45
C ILE A 483 -7.94 -13.87 3.42
N ARG A 484 -7.26 -13.90 2.27
CA ARG A 484 -6.01 -13.18 2.06
C ARG A 484 -6.34 -11.79 1.56
N CYS A 485 -5.95 -10.79 2.35
CA CYS A 485 -6.07 -9.39 2.03
C CYS A 485 -4.71 -8.83 1.66
N ILE A 486 -4.60 -8.28 0.46
CA ILE A 486 -3.40 -7.60 0.01
C ILE A 486 -3.74 -6.14 -0.16
N PHE A 487 -2.89 -5.30 0.39
CA PHE A 487 -3.05 -3.87 0.38
C PHE A 487 -1.99 -3.24 -0.51
N TYR A 488 -2.40 -2.22 -1.26
CA TYR A 488 -1.54 -1.48 -2.16
C TYR A 488 -1.71 0.03 -1.96
N PRO A 489 -0.63 0.80 -2.17
CA PRO A 489 -0.74 2.24 -2.36
C PRO A 489 -1.39 2.55 -3.73
N ASP A 490 -1.38 3.82 -4.15
CA ASP A 490 -1.88 4.18 -5.48
C ASP A 490 -0.97 3.61 -6.57
N THR A 491 -1.35 2.46 -7.12
CA THR A 491 -0.60 1.71 -8.15
C THR A 491 -1.17 1.91 -9.55
N ARG A 492 -1.97 2.96 -9.78
CA ARG A 492 -2.57 3.20 -11.10
C ARG A 492 -1.51 3.40 -12.18
N ILE A 493 -1.79 2.84 -13.35
CA ILE A 493 -1.02 3.04 -14.57
C ILE A 493 -2.01 3.51 -15.64
N CYS A 494 -1.76 4.69 -16.19
CA CYS A 494 -2.63 5.29 -17.20
C CYS A 494 -1.89 5.37 -18.53
N THR A 495 -2.58 4.94 -19.59
CA THR A 495 -2.15 5.15 -20.96
C THR A 495 -2.99 6.27 -21.55
N HIS A 496 -2.34 7.36 -21.95
CA HIS A 496 -3.03 8.50 -22.57
C HIS A 496 -2.83 8.45 -24.08
N GLY A 497 -3.93 8.56 -24.81
CA GLY A 497 -3.97 8.77 -26.26
C GLY A 497 -4.82 9.98 -26.62
N LEU A 498 -4.80 10.38 -27.88
CA LEU A 498 -5.60 11.52 -28.37
C LEU A 498 -7.11 11.24 -28.34
N GLN A 499 -7.52 9.96 -28.42
CA GLN A 499 -8.93 9.53 -28.41
C GLN A 499 -9.48 9.28 -27.00
N GLY A 500 -8.64 9.32 -25.96
CA GLY A 500 -9.01 9.10 -24.56
C GLY A 500 -7.85 8.50 -23.76
N HIS A 501 -8.07 8.29 -22.46
CA HIS A 501 -7.14 7.56 -21.60
C HIS A 501 -7.75 6.27 -21.05
N SER A 502 -6.89 5.29 -20.79
CA SER A 502 -7.25 4.06 -20.10
C SER A 502 -6.34 3.91 -18.89
N CYS A 503 -6.92 3.97 -17.70
CA CYS A 503 -6.23 3.71 -16.44
C CYS A 503 -6.56 2.31 -15.95
N GLN A 504 -5.53 1.59 -15.51
CA GLN A 504 -5.65 0.28 -14.88
C GLN A 504 -4.89 0.28 -13.56
N VAL A 505 -5.30 -0.57 -12.63
CA VAL A 505 -4.62 -0.75 -11.35
C VAL A 505 -3.61 -1.89 -11.48
N LEU A 506 -2.37 -1.66 -11.06
CA LEU A 506 -1.35 -2.72 -11.03
C LEU A 506 -1.47 -3.51 -9.73
N LEU A 507 -1.55 -4.84 -9.84
CA LEU A 507 -1.58 -5.77 -8.72
C LEU A 507 -0.40 -6.74 -8.79
N LYS A 508 0.08 -7.21 -7.64
CA LYS A 508 1.16 -8.21 -7.62
C LYS A 508 0.71 -9.57 -8.13
N GLU A 509 -0.48 -9.98 -7.70
CA GLU A 509 -1.12 -11.25 -8.04
C GLU A 509 -2.60 -10.99 -8.43
N PRO A 510 -3.19 -11.82 -9.30
CA PRO A 510 -4.59 -11.68 -9.67
C PRO A 510 -5.49 -11.92 -8.45
N ALA A 511 -6.58 -11.16 -8.35
CA ALA A 511 -7.53 -11.29 -7.25
C ALA A 511 -8.97 -11.18 -7.73
N THR A 512 -9.89 -11.85 -7.02
CA THR A 512 -11.30 -11.91 -7.40
C THR A 512 -12.04 -10.64 -7.01
N TYR A 513 -11.75 -10.08 -5.82
CA TYR A 513 -12.44 -8.89 -5.32
C TYR A 513 -11.44 -7.77 -5.11
N ILE A 514 -11.71 -6.63 -5.75
CA ILE A 514 -10.78 -5.51 -5.84
C ILE A 514 -11.54 -4.27 -5.42
N TYR A 515 -11.19 -3.74 -4.26
CA TYR A 515 -11.81 -2.56 -3.70
C TYR A 515 -10.88 -1.37 -3.85
N TRP A 516 -11.46 -0.26 -4.27
CA TRP A 516 -10.77 1.00 -4.42
C TRP A 516 -11.41 2.07 -3.55
N ARG A 517 -10.57 2.87 -2.90
CA ARG A 517 -11.00 3.95 -2.02
C ARG A 517 -11.44 5.16 -2.82
N GLN A 518 -12.71 5.51 -2.71
CA GLN A 518 -13.33 6.61 -3.45
C GLN A 518 -12.92 8.01 -2.96
N ASP A 519 -12.37 8.12 -1.74
CA ASP A 519 -11.87 9.38 -1.15
C ASP A 519 -10.71 10.03 -1.95
N SER A 520 -10.17 9.32 -2.94
CA SER A 520 -9.09 9.81 -3.82
C SER A 520 -9.59 10.74 -4.94
N PHE A 521 -10.88 10.69 -5.27
CA PHE A 521 -11.53 11.55 -6.26
C PHE A 521 -12.98 11.77 -5.84
N ALA A 522 -13.20 12.58 -4.82
CA ALA A 522 -14.33 13.48 -4.93
C ALA A 522 -13.93 14.49 -6.02
N PRO A 523 -14.56 14.50 -7.23
CA PRO A 523 -14.60 15.76 -7.95
C PRO A 523 -15.12 16.77 -6.94
N ILE A 524 -14.40 17.88 -6.74
CA ILE A 524 -14.90 19.00 -5.95
C ILE A 524 -16.27 19.30 -6.53
N SER A 525 -17.30 18.82 -5.83
CA SER A 525 -18.67 18.77 -6.30
C SER A 525 -19.30 20.06 -5.81
N ALA A 526 -18.86 21.14 -6.46
CA ALA A 526 -19.55 22.41 -6.54
C ALA A 526 -18.75 23.31 -7.51
N PRO A 527 -19.42 24.09 -8.37
CA PRO A 527 -18.80 25.11 -9.19
C PRO A 527 -18.47 26.33 -8.33
N ASP A 528 -17.69 26.16 -7.26
CA ASP A 528 -17.05 27.30 -6.62
C ASP A 528 -15.83 27.63 -7.47
N LEU A 529 -15.91 28.70 -8.28
CA LEU A 529 -14.82 29.19 -9.14
C LEU A 529 -13.51 29.44 -8.36
N THR A 530 -13.57 29.48 -7.03
CA THR A 530 -12.47 29.80 -6.11
C THR A 530 -11.93 28.55 -5.43
N SER A 531 -10.78 28.06 -5.89
CA SER A 531 -9.99 27.07 -5.14
C SER A 531 -9.26 27.78 -3.99
N SER A 532 -9.29 27.25 -2.76
CA SER A 532 -8.55 27.85 -1.64
C SER A 532 -7.64 26.82 -0.95
N VAL A 533 -6.50 27.29 -0.46
CA VAL A 533 -5.49 26.47 0.26
C VAL A 533 -5.02 27.24 1.49
N TYR A 534 -4.99 26.58 2.65
CA TYR A 534 -4.46 27.16 3.87
C TYR A 534 -2.98 26.79 4.05
N ILE A 535 -2.13 27.80 4.16
CA ILE A 535 -0.70 27.67 4.48
C ILE A 535 -0.51 28.05 5.95
N PRO A 536 -0.07 27.11 6.83
CA PRO A 536 0.05 27.36 8.27
C PRO A 536 0.88 28.59 8.64
N SER A 537 1.88 28.93 7.82
CA SER A 537 2.79 30.06 8.08
C SER A 537 2.36 31.39 7.46
N HIS A 538 1.33 31.42 6.60
CA HIS A 538 0.98 32.62 5.81
C HIS A 538 -0.54 32.89 5.69
N GLY A 539 -1.42 31.97 6.10
CA GLY A 539 -2.87 32.11 5.98
C GLY A 539 -3.44 31.50 4.69
N VAL A 540 -4.53 32.06 4.18
CA VAL A 540 -5.30 31.48 3.06
C VAL A 540 -4.82 32.00 1.71
N LEU A 541 -4.64 31.12 0.74
CA LEU A 541 -4.46 31.45 -0.67
C LEU A 541 -5.79 31.26 -1.42
N LEU A 542 -6.16 32.27 -2.21
CA LEU A 542 -7.33 32.23 -3.09
C LEU A 542 -6.85 32.04 -4.53
N GLY A 543 -6.98 30.82 -5.04
CA GLY A 543 -6.71 30.46 -6.44
C GLY A 543 -7.99 30.37 -7.28
N ARG A 544 -7.85 29.81 -8.48
CA ARG A 544 -8.94 29.58 -9.42
C ARG A 544 -8.95 28.13 -9.91
N SER A 545 -10.11 27.62 -10.28
CA SER A 545 -10.23 26.33 -10.97
C SER A 545 -10.28 26.56 -12.48
N GLN A 546 -9.52 25.79 -13.26
CA GLN A 546 -9.59 25.80 -14.73
C GLN A 546 -9.81 24.40 -15.27
N VAL A 547 -10.82 24.23 -16.12
CA VAL A 547 -11.00 23.01 -16.90
C VAL A 547 -10.21 23.14 -18.20
N ILE A 548 -9.30 22.20 -18.43
CA ILE A 548 -8.49 22.11 -19.65
C ILE A 548 -8.88 20.89 -20.46
N ARG A 549 -8.66 20.96 -21.78
CA ARG A 549 -8.92 19.87 -22.71
C ARG A 549 -7.60 19.24 -23.14
N VAL A 550 -7.50 17.91 -23.04
CA VAL A 550 -6.39 17.13 -23.62
C VAL A 550 -6.97 15.99 -24.46
N GLY A 551 -6.80 16.09 -25.78
CA GLY A 551 -7.46 15.17 -26.71
C GLY A 551 -8.99 15.30 -26.66
N SER A 552 -9.68 14.20 -26.39
CA SER A 552 -11.14 14.15 -26.25
C SER A 552 -11.65 14.48 -24.84
N GLU A 553 -10.77 14.66 -23.85
CA GLU A 553 -11.15 14.71 -22.44
C GLU A 553 -10.95 16.07 -21.78
N TRP A 554 -11.74 16.29 -20.72
CA TRP A 554 -11.71 17.48 -19.90
C TRP A 554 -11.19 17.14 -18.50
N ARG A 555 -10.20 17.90 -18.02
CA ARG A 555 -9.62 17.74 -16.68
C ARG A 555 -9.67 19.06 -15.94
N ASN A 556 -10.00 19.01 -14.65
CA ASN A 556 -9.99 20.19 -13.80
C ASN A 556 -8.61 20.33 -13.13
N VAL A 557 -8.06 21.54 -13.12
CA VAL A 557 -6.79 21.88 -12.49
C VAL A 557 -6.99 23.13 -11.64
N SER A 558 -6.63 23.07 -10.36
CA SER A 558 -6.58 24.24 -9.49
C SER A 558 -5.28 25.01 -9.75
N GLN A 559 -5.40 26.29 -10.04
CA GLN A 559 -4.29 27.17 -10.38
C GLN A 559 -4.15 28.29 -9.35
N PHE A 560 -2.94 28.49 -8.85
CA PHE A 560 -2.59 29.55 -7.94
C PHE A 560 -1.44 30.35 -8.55
N PHE A 561 -1.72 31.53 -9.09
CA PHE A 561 -0.75 32.40 -9.73
C PHE A 561 -0.20 33.44 -8.78
N GLY A 562 1.04 33.87 -9.01
CA GLY A 562 1.56 35.07 -8.36
C GLY A 562 1.72 34.96 -6.84
N ILE A 563 2.12 33.79 -6.34
CA ILE A 563 2.38 33.58 -4.91
C ILE A 563 3.78 34.11 -4.57
N PRO A 564 3.93 35.13 -3.71
CA PRO A 564 5.23 35.68 -3.37
C PRO A 564 6.02 34.69 -2.52
N TYR A 565 7.25 34.37 -2.94
CA TYR A 565 8.15 33.53 -2.13
C TYR A 565 9.25 34.34 -1.44
N ALA A 566 9.42 35.61 -1.83
CA ALA A 566 10.38 36.54 -1.26
C ALA A 566 9.86 37.98 -1.32
N VAL A 567 10.49 38.87 -0.54
CA VAL A 567 10.21 40.31 -0.54
C VAL A 567 10.61 40.90 -1.90
N PRO A 568 9.82 41.83 -2.48
CA PRO A 568 10.18 42.52 -3.71
C PRO A 568 11.60 43.12 -3.63
N PRO A 569 12.51 42.78 -4.56
CA PRO A 569 13.90 43.22 -4.53
C PRO A 569 14.08 44.63 -5.13
N THR A 570 13.21 45.56 -4.75
CA THR A 570 13.18 46.94 -5.26
C THR A 570 13.92 47.91 -4.34
N ALA A 571 14.33 49.06 -4.89
CA ALA A 571 15.02 50.14 -4.17
C ALA A 571 16.20 49.62 -3.32
N GLU A 572 16.19 49.80 -2.00
CA GLU A 572 17.26 49.35 -1.10
C GLU A 572 17.46 47.83 -1.06
N ASN A 573 16.43 47.03 -1.41
CA ASN A 573 16.56 45.58 -1.53
C ASN A 573 17.17 45.15 -2.89
N ARG A 574 17.41 46.09 -3.81
CA ARG A 574 18.14 45.81 -5.05
C ARG A 574 19.59 45.44 -4.74
N PHE A 575 20.09 44.44 -5.44
CA PHE A 575 21.43 43.84 -5.23
C PHE A 575 21.65 43.28 -3.82
N HIS A 576 20.58 42.75 -3.21
CA HIS A 576 20.64 42.01 -1.95
C HIS A 576 20.06 40.59 -2.10
N PRO A 577 20.43 39.66 -1.19
CA PRO A 577 19.80 38.36 -1.08
C PRO A 577 18.27 38.46 -0.90
N PRO A 578 17.50 37.48 -1.41
CA PRO A 578 16.05 37.43 -1.16
C PRO A 578 15.77 37.32 0.34
N LYS A 579 14.81 38.10 0.81
CA LYS A 579 14.30 38.01 2.19
C LYS A 579 12.96 37.27 2.18
N PRO A 580 12.66 36.43 3.18
CA PRO A 580 11.35 35.80 3.31
C PRO A 580 10.24 36.86 3.40
N PHE A 581 9.15 36.65 2.68
CA PHE A 581 7.96 37.50 2.74
C PHE A 581 6.81 36.74 3.41
N THR A 582 6.07 37.41 4.29
CA THR A 582 4.89 36.84 4.94
C THR A 582 3.71 37.79 4.74
N TRP A 583 2.60 37.28 4.19
CA TRP A 583 1.34 38.00 4.13
C TRP A 583 0.45 37.62 5.33
N LEU A 584 -0.46 38.52 5.71
CA LEU A 584 -1.40 38.30 6.81
C LEU A 584 -2.80 38.09 6.22
N GLN A 585 -3.52 37.10 6.75
CA GLN A 585 -4.90 36.72 6.38
C GLN A 585 -5.04 35.97 5.05
N SER A 586 -5.18 36.69 3.92
CA SER A 586 -5.49 36.08 2.63
C SER A 586 -4.74 36.74 1.47
N TRP A 587 -4.22 35.94 0.55
CA TRP A 587 -3.57 36.42 -0.67
C TRP A 587 -4.33 35.98 -1.92
N ASN A 588 -4.60 36.94 -2.81
CA ASN A 588 -5.25 36.69 -4.08
C ASN A 588 -4.23 36.16 -5.10
N ALA A 589 -4.32 34.85 -5.37
CA ALA A 589 -3.47 34.10 -6.29
C ALA A 589 -4.21 33.72 -7.59
N THR A 590 -5.05 34.61 -8.12
CA THR A 590 -5.81 34.36 -9.37
C THR A 590 -5.19 35.00 -10.62
N MET A 591 -4.18 35.87 -10.44
CA MET A 591 -3.59 36.67 -11.51
C MET A 591 -2.08 36.43 -11.61
N VAL A 592 -1.62 36.33 -12.86
CA VAL A 592 -0.19 36.26 -13.18
C VAL A 592 0.48 37.58 -12.83
N ARG A 593 1.68 37.50 -12.25
CA ARG A 593 2.51 38.66 -11.88
C ARG A 593 3.52 38.98 -12.98
N ALA A 594 4.14 40.15 -12.88
CA ALA A 594 5.12 40.60 -13.84
C ALA A 594 6.36 39.69 -13.87
N SER A 595 6.93 39.50 -15.06
CA SER A 595 8.22 38.82 -15.22
C SER A 595 9.38 39.71 -14.77
N CYS A 596 10.52 39.11 -14.46
CA CYS A 596 11.75 39.85 -14.19
C CYS A 596 12.27 40.55 -15.45
N TRP A 597 12.93 41.69 -15.29
CA TRP A 597 13.67 42.37 -16.35
C TRP A 597 14.74 41.46 -16.99
N GLN A 598 14.71 41.36 -18.31
CA GLN A 598 15.68 40.60 -19.12
C GLN A 598 16.37 41.52 -20.15
N PRO A 599 17.63 41.21 -20.53
CA PRO A 599 18.30 41.91 -21.62
C PRO A 599 17.49 41.87 -22.93
N GLY A 600 17.27 43.02 -23.55
CA GLY A 600 16.42 43.17 -24.74
C GLY A 600 14.99 43.61 -24.45
N ASP A 601 14.57 43.69 -23.18
CA ASP A 601 13.26 44.24 -22.82
C ASP A 601 13.18 45.77 -23.06
N GLY A 602 12.07 46.26 -23.63
CA GLY A 602 11.89 47.67 -24.05
C GLY A 602 10.53 48.28 -23.67
N LEU A 603 10.25 49.53 -24.08
CA LEU A 603 9.05 50.30 -23.68
C LEU A 603 7.72 49.86 -24.35
N HIS A 604 7.77 49.13 -25.47
CA HIS A 604 6.59 48.73 -26.25
C HIS A 604 6.23 47.25 -26.06
N GLN A 605 6.12 46.81 -24.81
CA GLN A 605 5.84 45.40 -24.49
C GLN A 605 4.36 45.13 -24.22
N SER A 606 3.89 43.99 -24.73
CA SER A 606 2.53 43.50 -24.54
C SER A 606 2.29 42.88 -23.15
N SER A 607 3.36 42.52 -22.43
CA SER A 607 3.31 41.87 -21.11
C SER A 607 4.01 42.70 -20.01
N PRO A 608 3.53 42.69 -18.75
CA PRO A 608 4.11 43.47 -17.68
C PRO A 608 5.46 42.88 -17.20
N VAL A 609 6.51 43.71 -17.18
CA VAL A 609 7.84 43.40 -16.64
C VAL A 609 8.12 44.30 -15.44
N SER A 610 8.74 43.76 -14.39
CA SER A 610 9.04 44.46 -13.14
C SER A 610 10.25 43.87 -12.42
N GLU A 611 10.87 44.65 -11.52
CA GLU A 611 11.81 44.11 -10.53
C GLU A 611 11.10 43.32 -9.44
N ASP A 612 9.85 43.65 -9.15
CA ASP A 612 8.98 42.85 -8.30
C ASP A 612 8.46 41.65 -9.10
N CYS A 613 9.28 40.59 -9.18
CA CYS A 613 9.04 39.41 -10.00
C CYS A 613 9.24 38.07 -9.25
N LEU A 614 9.50 38.10 -7.93
CA LEU A 614 9.81 36.90 -7.13
C LEU A 614 8.54 36.14 -6.72
N TYR A 615 7.87 35.57 -7.71
CA TYR A 615 6.59 34.87 -7.57
C TYR A 615 6.63 33.43 -8.10
N LEU A 616 5.78 32.58 -7.51
CA LEU A 616 5.49 31.22 -7.95
C LEU A 616 4.10 31.14 -8.57
N ASN A 617 3.93 30.24 -9.53
CA ASN A 617 2.63 29.77 -9.97
C ASN A 617 2.53 28.25 -9.72
N VAL A 618 1.47 27.79 -9.08
CA VAL A 618 1.26 26.38 -8.69
C VAL A 618 0.04 25.83 -9.41
N PHE A 619 0.23 24.70 -10.09
CA PHE A 619 -0.79 23.98 -10.85
C PHE A 619 -1.04 22.62 -10.21
N VAL A 620 -2.25 22.40 -9.69
CA VAL A 620 -2.61 21.25 -8.86
C VAL A 620 -3.70 20.42 -9.55
N PRO A 621 -3.39 19.21 -10.03
CA PRO A 621 -4.37 18.33 -10.67
C PRO A 621 -5.11 17.43 -9.66
N GLY A 622 -4.56 17.26 -8.46
CA GLY A 622 -5.04 16.32 -7.43
C GLY A 622 -4.21 16.38 -6.15
N ARG A 623 -4.26 15.34 -5.31
CA ARG A 623 -3.54 15.26 -4.01
C ARG A 623 -2.49 14.14 -3.98
N ASN A 624 -1.55 14.24 -3.03
CA ASN A 624 -0.41 13.34 -2.77
C ASN A 624 0.49 13.07 -3.99
N MET A 625 1.02 14.14 -4.60
CA MET A 625 1.73 14.06 -5.89
C MET A 625 3.22 14.46 -5.78
N ALA A 626 4.03 13.96 -6.70
CA ALA A 626 5.38 14.47 -6.95
C ALA A 626 5.34 15.91 -7.48
N VAL A 627 6.42 16.66 -7.29
CA VAL A 627 6.47 18.11 -7.58
C VAL A 627 7.58 18.41 -8.58
N LEU A 628 7.28 19.18 -9.62
CA LEU A 628 8.26 19.80 -10.49
C LEU A 628 8.32 21.30 -10.23
N LEU A 629 9.48 21.81 -9.82
CA LEU A 629 9.78 23.24 -9.76
C LEU A 629 10.55 23.66 -11.01
N PHE A 630 9.87 24.35 -11.92
CA PHE A 630 10.42 24.84 -13.18
C PHE A 630 10.79 26.33 -13.08
N PHE A 631 12.09 26.62 -13.12
CA PHE A 631 12.61 27.97 -13.13
C PHE A 631 12.58 28.54 -14.55
N HIS A 632 11.75 29.56 -14.74
CA HIS A 632 11.57 30.22 -16.02
C HIS A 632 11.12 31.66 -15.80
N ASN A 633 11.78 32.58 -16.52
CA ASN A 633 11.37 33.97 -16.60
C ASN A 633 10.62 34.14 -17.91
N GLY A 634 9.29 34.33 -17.82
CA GLY A 634 8.47 34.55 -19.01
C GLY A 634 9.03 35.70 -19.83
N VAL A 635 9.27 35.47 -21.12
CA VAL A 635 9.82 36.50 -22.01
C VAL A 635 8.69 37.35 -22.58
N SER A 636 8.99 38.60 -22.89
CA SER A 636 8.07 39.54 -23.50
C SER A 636 7.74 39.16 -24.95
N GLY A 637 6.71 38.34 -25.13
CA GLY A 637 6.03 38.09 -26.41
C GLY A 637 4.60 38.68 -26.45
N GLU A 638 4.01 38.74 -27.65
CA GLU A 638 2.60 39.07 -27.88
C GLU A 638 1.69 37.96 -27.30
N GLY A 639 1.52 37.97 -25.97
CA GLY A 639 0.53 37.16 -25.27
C GLY A 639 -0.70 37.99 -24.89
N GLU A 640 -1.88 37.37 -24.90
CA GLU A 640 -3.08 37.96 -24.31
C GLU A 640 -2.85 38.30 -22.82
N LYS A 641 -3.35 39.47 -22.40
CA LYS A 641 -3.29 39.91 -20.99
C LYS A 641 -3.81 38.82 -20.05
N GLY A 642 -3.00 38.40 -19.09
CA GLY A 642 -3.42 37.55 -17.96
C GLY A 642 -3.15 36.03 -18.10
N ARG A 643 -2.35 35.59 -19.07
CA ARG A 643 -1.92 34.18 -19.21
C ARG A 643 -0.39 34.03 -19.08
N THR A 644 0.05 32.91 -18.51
CA THR A 644 1.47 32.54 -18.41
C THR A 644 1.99 31.99 -19.74
N VAL A 645 3.21 32.38 -20.13
CA VAL A 645 3.88 31.85 -21.35
C VAL A 645 4.06 30.33 -21.28
N VAL A 646 4.28 29.79 -20.07
CA VAL A 646 4.34 28.35 -19.80
C VAL A 646 3.20 27.98 -18.86
N ASP A 647 2.14 27.37 -19.40
CA ASP A 647 1.02 26.82 -18.62
C ASP A 647 1.36 25.40 -18.16
N GLY A 648 1.60 25.23 -16.86
CA GLY A 648 1.91 23.94 -16.26
C GLY A 648 0.72 22.97 -16.17
N SER A 649 -0.50 23.41 -16.48
CA SER A 649 -1.73 22.63 -16.25
C SER A 649 -1.77 21.34 -17.08
N TYR A 650 -1.27 21.38 -18.31
CA TYR A 650 -1.25 20.22 -19.21
C TYR A 650 -0.35 19.12 -18.68
N LEU A 651 0.92 19.44 -18.40
CA LEU A 651 1.87 18.49 -17.84
C LEU A 651 1.39 17.98 -16.47
N ALA A 652 0.85 18.86 -15.62
CA ALA A 652 0.28 18.50 -14.32
C ALA A 652 -0.82 17.44 -14.48
N SER A 653 -1.80 17.71 -15.35
CA SER A 653 -2.98 16.86 -15.53
C SER A 653 -2.68 15.52 -16.19
N ILE A 654 -1.70 15.45 -17.11
CA ILE A 654 -1.33 14.23 -17.84
C ILE A 654 -0.41 13.35 -17.03
N SER A 655 0.44 13.95 -16.20
CA SER A 655 1.44 13.20 -15.44
C SER A 655 1.03 12.87 -14.02
N ASP A 656 -0.10 13.43 -13.53
CA ASP A 656 -0.49 13.40 -12.12
C ASP A 656 0.65 13.93 -11.23
N VAL A 657 1.11 15.16 -11.52
CA VAL A 657 2.18 15.84 -10.78
C VAL A 657 1.79 17.29 -10.51
N ILE A 658 2.28 17.86 -9.40
CA ILE A 658 2.15 19.30 -9.18
C ILE A 658 3.27 20.00 -9.93
N ILE A 659 2.88 20.98 -10.76
CA ILE A 659 3.83 21.84 -11.46
C ILE A 659 3.90 23.18 -10.74
N VAL A 660 5.11 23.63 -10.44
CA VAL A 660 5.38 24.96 -9.89
C VAL A 660 6.28 25.68 -10.88
N THR A 661 5.85 26.82 -11.42
CA THR A 661 6.73 27.69 -12.21
C THR A 661 7.22 28.84 -11.33
N ALA A 662 8.51 29.17 -11.42
CA ALA A 662 9.15 30.16 -10.57
C ALA A 662 10.01 31.11 -11.39
N SER A 663 9.81 32.41 -11.18
CA SER A 663 10.69 33.44 -11.75
C SER A 663 11.78 33.82 -10.75
N TYR A 664 12.94 34.22 -11.25
CA TYR A 664 14.13 34.59 -10.47
C TYR A 664 14.89 35.71 -11.18
N ARG A 665 15.60 36.57 -10.44
CA ARG A 665 16.31 37.70 -11.07
C ARG A 665 17.37 37.21 -12.06
N VAL A 666 17.42 37.85 -13.23
CA VAL A 666 18.44 37.63 -14.27
C VAL A 666 19.12 38.94 -14.67
N GLY A 667 20.14 38.84 -15.53
CA GLY A 667 20.91 39.99 -15.97
C GLY A 667 21.58 40.72 -14.81
N VAL A 668 21.75 42.03 -14.96
CA VAL A 668 22.36 42.89 -13.95
C VAL A 668 21.63 42.83 -12.59
N PHE A 669 20.30 42.71 -12.58
CA PHE A 669 19.51 42.67 -11.35
C PHE A 669 19.80 41.43 -10.49
N GLY A 670 20.12 40.30 -11.13
CA GLY A 670 20.35 39.03 -10.46
C GLY A 670 21.81 38.69 -10.18
N PHE A 671 22.75 39.21 -10.98
CA PHE A 671 24.11 38.70 -11.01
C PHE A 671 25.21 39.78 -10.95
N LEU A 672 24.86 41.05 -10.71
CA LEU A 672 25.85 42.10 -10.47
C LEU A 672 26.74 41.75 -9.26
N SER A 673 28.05 41.75 -9.48
CA SER A 673 29.06 41.55 -8.42
C SER A 673 30.19 42.59 -8.50
N THR A 674 30.50 43.18 -7.35
CA THR A 674 31.65 44.06 -7.11
C THR A 674 32.68 43.40 -6.19
N GLY A 675 32.54 42.10 -5.94
CA GLY A 675 33.29 41.38 -4.92
C GLY A 675 32.63 41.53 -3.55
N ASN A 676 33.14 42.41 -2.69
CA ASN A 676 32.75 42.42 -1.28
C ASN A 676 31.44 43.18 -0.97
N VAL A 677 31.12 44.25 -1.70
CA VAL A 677 29.96 45.12 -1.41
C VAL A 677 28.66 44.51 -1.92
N ALA A 678 28.62 44.19 -3.22
CA ALA A 678 27.58 43.37 -3.82
C ALA A 678 28.24 42.07 -4.29
N ARG A 679 27.98 40.95 -3.62
CA ARG A 679 28.65 39.66 -3.88
C ARG A 679 28.17 38.95 -5.15
N GLY A 680 27.02 39.32 -5.70
CA GLY A 680 26.39 38.62 -6.83
C GLY A 680 25.61 37.39 -6.38
N ASN A 681 25.27 36.52 -7.35
CA ASN A 681 24.47 35.30 -7.14
C ASN A 681 23.05 35.53 -6.59
N TRP A 682 22.48 36.73 -6.69
CA TRP A 682 21.15 37.02 -6.16
C TRP A 682 20.06 36.19 -6.84
N GLY A 683 20.11 36.04 -8.16
CA GLY A 683 19.21 35.16 -8.91
C GLY A 683 19.35 33.68 -8.51
N LEU A 684 20.56 33.23 -8.20
CA LEU A 684 20.82 31.87 -7.72
C LEU A 684 20.27 31.66 -6.29
N LEU A 685 20.37 32.67 -5.42
CA LEU A 685 19.77 32.64 -4.09
C LEU A 685 18.24 32.75 -4.13
N ASP A 686 17.66 33.42 -5.13
CA ASP A 686 16.22 33.45 -5.38
C ASP A 686 15.70 32.03 -5.66
N GLN A 687 16.40 31.25 -6.50
CA GLN A 687 16.06 29.84 -6.75
C GLN A 687 16.11 28.99 -5.46
N VAL A 688 17.09 29.23 -4.58
CA VAL A 688 17.16 28.59 -3.25
C VAL A 688 15.98 29.00 -2.37
N ALA A 689 15.58 30.27 -2.38
CA ALA A 689 14.43 30.76 -1.61
C ALA A 689 13.12 30.12 -2.09
N ALA A 690 12.92 30.03 -3.41
CA ALA A 690 11.80 29.32 -4.02
C ALA A 690 11.78 27.83 -3.64
N LEU A 691 12.92 27.14 -3.71
CA LEU A 691 13.06 25.74 -3.28
C LEU A 691 12.65 25.53 -1.82
N LYS A 692 13.16 26.38 -0.92
CA LYS A 692 12.82 26.33 0.51
C LYS A 692 11.33 26.61 0.74
N TRP A 693 10.75 27.54 -0.01
CA TRP A 693 9.32 27.82 0.06
C TRP A 693 8.50 26.61 -0.37
N VAL A 694 8.84 25.98 -1.50
CA VAL A 694 8.14 24.80 -2.01
C VAL A 694 8.25 23.64 -1.02
N GLN A 695 9.46 23.30 -0.57
CA GLN A 695 9.65 22.22 0.40
C GLN A 695 8.85 22.43 1.69
N LYS A 696 8.73 23.67 2.17
CA LYS A 696 8.00 23.99 3.39
C LYS A 696 6.48 23.97 3.22
N ASN A 697 5.96 24.37 2.06
CA ASN A 697 4.53 24.69 1.91
C ASN A 697 3.77 23.77 0.94
N ILE A 698 4.46 23.00 0.08
CA ILE A 698 3.78 22.23 -0.99
C ILE A 698 2.87 21.13 -0.47
N ALA A 699 3.10 20.64 0.76
CA ALA A 699 2.21 19.69 1.43
C ALA A 699 0.77 20.22 1.58
N SER A 700 0.59 21.54 1.79
CA SER A 700 -0.75 22.17 1.83
C SER A 700 -1.50 22.07 0.49
N PHE A 701 -0.77 21.95 -0.61
CA PHE A 701 -1.33 21.77 -1.96
C PHE A 701 -1.49 20.28 -2.33
N GLY A 702 -1.15 19.36 -1.43
CA GLY A 702 -1.12 17.93 -1.69
C GLY A 702 0.15 17.44 -2.41
N GLY A 703 1.26 18.18 -2.36
CA GLY A 703 2.55 17.71 -2.88
C GLY A 703 3.39 17.01 -1.83
N ASP A 704 4.20 16.03 -2.22
CA ASP A 704 5.19 15.39 -1.36
C ASP A 704 6.50 16.22 -1.36
N PRO A 705 6.86 16.88 -0.23
CA PRO A 705 8.08 17.69 -0.15
C PRO A 705 9.38 16.86 -0.25
N SER A 706 9.30 15.53 -0.15
CA SER A 706 10.42 14.61 -0.35
C SER A 706 10.60 14.18 -1.80
N GLN A 707 9.70 14.57 -2.71
CA GLN A 707 9.69 14.21 -4.14
C GLN A 707 9.68 15.46 -5.04
N ILE A 708 10.56 16.42 -4.72
CA ILE A 708 10.73 17.63 -5.51
C ILE A 708 11.79 17.40 -6.60
N SER A 709 11.45 17.75 -7.83
CA SER A 709 12.35 17.80 -8.99
C SER A 709 12.54 19.26 -9.41
N ILE A 710 13.76 19.64 -9.79
CA ILE A 710 14.01 20.97 -10.37
C ILE A 710 14.15 20.89 -11.87
N ALA A 711 13.74 21.94 -12.56
CA ALA A 711 13.91 22.06 -14.00
C ALA A 711 14.13 23.52 -14.41
N ALA A 712 14.79 23.72 -15.54
CA ALA A 712 14.93 25.04 -16.16
C ALA A 712 15.26 24.87 -17.65
N ASP A 713 15.01 25.92 -18.42
CA ASP A 713 15.31 25.98 -19.85
C ASP A 713 16.45 26.95 -20.19
N ARG A 714 17.15 26.66 -21.29
CA ARG A 714 18.21 27.49 -21.89
C ARG A 714 19.25 27.95 -20.86
N SER A 715 19.56 29.24 -20.80
CA SER A 715 20.51 29.81 -19.84
C SER A 715 20.09 29.62 -18.39
N GLY A 716 18.79 29.42 -18.14
CA GLY A 716 18.30 29.04 -16.81
C GLY A 716 18.74 27.65 -16.39
N ALA A 717 18.90 26.71 -17.33
CA ALA A 717 19.48 25.40 -17.05
C ALA A 717 20.97 25.48 -16.69
N ASP A 718 21.73 26.37 -17.34
CA ASP A 718 23.13 26.64 -16.98
C ASP A 718 23.22 27.10 -15.51
N ILE A 719 22.39 28.05 -15.09
CA ILE A 719 22.35 28.57 -13.70
C ILE A 719 21.82 27.51 -12.71
N THR A 720 20.68 26.89 -13.00
CA THR A 720 20.01 25.95 -12.09
C THR A 720 20.85 24.70 -11.84
N SER A 721 21.61 24.26 -12.84
CA SER A 721 22.51 23.13 -12.73
C SER A 721 23.63 23.34 -11.69
N ILE A 722 23.93 24.58 -11.30
CA ILE A 722 24.87 24.87 -10.20
C ILE A 722 24.35 24.34 -8.87
N HIS A 723 23.03 24.26 -8.65
CA HIS A 723 22.46 23.67 -7.44
C HIS A 723 22.79 22.18 -7.28
N LEU A 724 23.08 21.50 -8.39
CA LEU A 724 23.60 20.14 -8.36
C LEU A 724 25.01 20.11 -7.77
N LEU A 725 25.79 21.18 -7.95
CA LEU A 725 27.18 21.29 -7.52
C LEU A 725 27.40 22.02 -6.19
N ALA A 726 26.41 22.80 -5.77
CA ALA A 726 26.41 23.59 -4.55
C ALA A 726 25.62 22.92 -3.41
N GLY A 727 25.60 23.55 -2.23
CA GLY A 727 25.03 22.97 -1.00
C GLY A 727 23.52 22.68 -1.01
N ALA A 728 22.78 23.06 -2.06
CA ALA A 728 21.34 22.75 -2.18
C ALA A 728 21.07 21.25 -2.37
N ALA A 729 21.88 20.57 -3.19
CA ALA A 729 21.83 19.12 -3.33
C ALA A 729 22.18 18.40 -2.02
N ASP A 730 23.20 18.90 -1.30
CA ASP A 730 23.62 18.33 -0.01
C ASP A 730 22.57 18.51 1.10
N SER A 731 21.66 19.48 0.94
CA SER A 731 20.55 19.75 1.86
C SER A 731 19.27 18.97 1.52
N ASN A 732 19.31 18.06 0.54
CA ASN A 732 18.15 17.29 0.05
C ASN A 732 16.93 18.16 -0.31
N LEU A 733 17.15 19.36 -0.89
CA LEU A 733 16.06 20.25 -1.31
C LEU A 733 15.30 19.74 -2.53
N PHE A 734 15.91 18.84 -3.31
CA PHE A 734 15.33 18.19 -4.47
C PHE A 734 16.01 16.82 -4.68
N LYS A 735 15.33 15.92 -5.40
CA LYS A 735 15.82 14.56 -5.72
C LYS A 735 16.24 14.37 -7.17
N ARG A 736 15.74 15.21 -8.08
CA ARG A 736 15.91 15.03 -9.54
C ARG A 736 16.09 16.37 -10.23
N ALA A 737 16.80 16.37 -11.35
CA ALA A 737 16.97 17.54 -12.19
C ALA A 737 16.64 17.24 -13.66
N LEU A 738 15.85 18.13 -14.26
CA LEU A 738 15.56 18.17 -15.70
C LEU A 738 16.20 19.44 -16.29
N LEU A 739 17.32 19.29 -16.98
CA LEU A 739 18.09 20.40 -17.55
C LEU A 739 17.87 20.48 -19.06
N MET A 740 17.16 21.51 -19.52
CA MET A 740 16.74 21.65 -20.92
C MET A 740 17.59 22.71 -21.62
N GLY A 741 18.59 22.29 -22.39
CA GLY A 741 19.46 23.19 -23.15
C GLY A 741 20.55 23.88 -22.32
N GLY A 742 20.92 23.37 -21.15
CA GLY A 742 22.03 23.96 -20.38
C GLY A 742 22.70 23.00 -19.40
N SER A 743 23.86 23.40 -18.90
CA SER A 743 24.77 22.59 -18.10
C SER A 743 25.76 23.46 -17.32
N ALA A 744 26.12 23.03 -16.11
CA ALA A 744 27.11 23.70 -15.27
C ALA A 744 28.53 23.65 -15.89
N PHE A 745 28.71 22.82 -16.92
CA PHE A 745 29.98 22.65 -17.62
C PHE A 745 30.09 23.61 -18.80
N SER A 746 29.05 24.41 -19.06
CA SER A 746 29.13 25.46 -20.08
C SER A 746 30.21 26.47 -19.69
N PRO A 747 31.08 26.91 -20.62
CA PRO A 747 32.15 27.86 -20.34
C PRO A 747 31.68 29.20 -19.74
N VAL A 748 30.39 29.51 -19.84
CA VAL A 748 29.78 30.76 -19.35
C VAL A 748 28.93 30.58 -18.10
N SER A 749 28.90 29.38 -17.49
CA SER A 749 28.07 29.08 -16.32
C SER A 749 28.51 29.84 -15.06
N VAL A 750 29.81 30.11 -14.94
CA VAL A 750 30.40 30.86 -13.83
C VAL A 750 31.45 31.80 -14.41
N ILE A 751 31.36 33.08 -14.06
CA ILE A 751 32.33 34.10 -14.44
C ILE A 751 33.32 34.36 -13.30
N SER A 752 34.53 34.79 -13.62
CA SER A 752 35.52 35.18 -12.62
C SER A 752 35.14 36.49 -11.94
N GLU A 753 35.51 36.64 -10.66
CA GLU A 753 35.22 37.85 -9.88
C GLU A 753 35.79 39.11 -10.56
N LYS A 754 37.00 39.03 -11.11
CA LYS A 754 37.62 40.11 -11.86
C LYS A 754 36.77 40.55 -13.06
N LYS A 755 36.29 39.60 -13.86
CA LYS A 755 35.43 39.93 -15.02
C LYS A 755 34.10 40.54 -14.59
N ALA A 756 33.51 40.04 -13.50
CA ALA A 756 32.30 40.63 -12.95
C ALA A 756 32.53 42.10 -12.53
N GLN A 757 33.66 42.38 -11.86
CA GLN A 757 34.05 43.75 -11.49
C GLN A 757 34.30 44.64 -12.71
N ASP A 758 35.04 44.16 -13.70
CA ASP A 758 35.30 44.88 -14.96
C ASP A 758 33.98 45.23 -15.67
N GLN A 759 33.04 44.27 -15.71
CA GLN A 759 31.73 44.47 -16.31
C GLN A 759 30.89 45.52 -15.56
N VAL A 760 30.95 45.53 -14.23
CA VAL A 760 30.29 46.57 -13.41
C VAL A 760 30.90 47.95 -13.65
N ALA A 761 32.22 48.05 -13.78
CA ALA A 761 32.88 49.32 -14.09
C ALA A 761 32.46 49.88 -15.45
N VAL A 762 32.37 49.02 -16.48
CA VAL A 762 31.88 49.40 -17.82
C VAL A 762 30.42 49.87 -17.75
N LEU A 763 29.56 49.16 -17.02
CA LEU A 763 28.17 49.54 -16.82
C LEU A 763 28.03 50.88 -16.08
N ALA A 764 28.79 51.07 -15.01
CA ALA A 764 28.78 52.30 -14.24
C ALA A 764 29.22 53.49 -15.08
N ASN A 765 30.22 53.33 -15.94
CA ASN A 765 30.67 54.36 -16.87
C ASN A 765 29.61 54.70 -17.93
N GLU A 766 28.93 53.71 -18.53
CA GLU A 766 27.81 53.93 -19.47
C GLU A 766 26.66 54.72 -18.84
N LEU A 767 26.43 54.52 -17.54
CA LEU A 767 25.35 55.16 -16.78
C LEU A 767 25.77 56.48 -16.10
N GLY A 768 27.04 56.88 -16.21
CA GLY A 768 27.57 58.08 -15.56
C GLY A 768 27.63 57.99 -14.03
N CYS A 769 27.70 56.78 -13.47
CA CYS A 769 27.89 56.57 -12.04
C CYS A 769 29.35 56.86 -11.61
N PRO A 770 29.59 57.32 -10.37
CA PRO A 770 30.94 57.49 -9.85
C PRO A 770 31.72 56.18 -9.85
N LEU A 771 33.00 56.21 -10.24
CA LEU A 771 33.89 55.04 -10.30
C LEU A 771 34.91 55.00 -9.16
N SER A 772 34.74 55.83 -8.12
CA SER A 772 35.73 56.01 -7.05
C SER A 772 35.80 54.82 -6.09
N SER A 773 34.65 54.19 -5.79
CA SER A 773 34.58 52.98 -4.96
C SER A 773 33.38 52.09 -5.33
N SER A 774 33.45 50.80 -4.95
CA SER A 774 32.35 49.84 -5.16
C SER A 774 31.06 50.24 -4.44
N GLU A 775 31.16 50.88 -3.28
CA GLU A 775 30.01 51.39 -2.52
C GLU A 775 29.30 52.52 -3.26
N GLU A 776 30.04 53.49 -3.82
CA GLU A 776 29.47 54.58 -4.61
C GLU A 776 28.81 54.08 -5.89
N ILE A 777 29.46 53.12 -6.59
CA ILE A 777 28.88 52.48 -7.77
C ILE A 777 27.55 51.81 -7.43
N VAL A 778 27.52 50.96 -6.41
CA VAL A 778 26.30 50.23 -6.01
C VAL A 778 25.21 51.19 -5.54
N ALA A 779 25.56 52.23 -4.77
CA ALA A 779 24.60 53.24 -4.32
C ALA A 779 23.96 54.00 -5.49
N CYS A 780 24.76 54.42 -6.48
CA CYS A 780 24.27 55.05 -7.71
C CYS A 780 23.32 54.10 -8.48
N LEU A 781 23.75 52.86 -8.71
CA LEU A 781 22.97 51.87 -9.46
C LEU A 781 21.65 51.49 -8.77
N ARG A 782 21.55 51.57 -7.43
CA ARG A 782 20.29 51.35 -6.69
C ARG A 782 19.25 52.44 -6.93
N GLN A 783 19.69 53.68 -7.16
CA GLN A 783 18.80 54.83 -7.36
C GLN A 783 18.26 54.91 -8.79
N LEU A 784 18.88 54.24 -9.76
CA LEU A 784 18.47 54.30 -11.15
C LEU A 784 17.12 53.61 -11.40
N PRO A 785 16.29 54.14 -12.31
CA PRO A 785 15.12 53.42 -12.81
C PRO A 785 15.50 52.09 -13.47
N ALA A 786 14.68 51.06 -13.28
CA ALA A 786 14.96 49.71 -13.77
C ALA A 786 15.11 49.65 -15.30
N ASN A 787 14.27 50.39 -16.04
CA ASN A 787 14.33 50.46 -17.50
C ASN A 787 15.65 51.05 -17.99
N VAL A 788 16.16 52.13 -17.37
CA VAL A 788 17.44 52.75 -17.75
C VAL A 788 18.60 51.78 -17.54
N LEU A 789 18.58 51.05 -16.42
CA LEU A 789 19.56 50.02 -16.12
C LEU A 789 19.47 48.83 -17.12
N ASN A 790 18.24 48.45 -17.51
CA ASN A 790 17.98 47.41 -18.49
C ASN A 790 18.47 47.79 -19.90
N ASP A 791 18.22 49.03 -20.31
CA ASP A 791 18.67 49.56 -21.59
C ASP A 791 20.20 49.54 -21.66
N ALA A 792 20.89 49.99 -20.60
CA ALA A 792 22.35 49.98 -20.54
C ALA A 792 22.94 48.56 -20.61
N GLN A 793 22.41 47.58 -19.86
CA GLN A 793 22.89 46.20 -20.01
C GLN A 793 22.65 45.65 -21.42
N THR A 794 21.54 46.00 -22.05
CA THR A 794 21.20 45.51 -23.40
C THR A 794 22.22 46.03 -24.43
N ARG A 795 22.60 47.30 -24.34
CA ARG A 795 23.62 47.92 -25.20
C ARG A 795 24.97 47.23 -25.05
N LEU A 796 25.39 46.98 -23.82
CA LEU A 796 26.67 46.34 -23.54
C LEU A 796 26.69 44.90 -24.07
N LEU A 797 25.63 44.13 -23.82
CA LEU A 797 25.52 42.74 -24.26
C LEU A 797 25.39 42.60 -25.78
N ALA A 798 24.92 43.63 -26.48
CA ALA A 798 24.83 43.62 -27.94
C ALA A 798 26.19 43.53 -28.65
N ILE A 799 27.30 43.88 -27.99
CA ILE A 799 28.63 43.97 -28.63
C ILE A 799 29.76 43.22 -27.90
N SER A 800 29.49 42.64 -26.73
CA SER A 800 30.53 42.13 -25.82
C SER A 800 30.74 40.62 -25.82
N GLY A 801 29.83 39.87 -26.46
CA GLY A 801 29.91 38.41 -26.56
C GLY A 801 29.54 37.68 -25.25
N PRO A 802 29.53 36.33 -25.25
CA PRO A 802 28.90 35.54 -24.19
C PRO A 802 29.67 35.52 -22.85
N PHE A 803 30.98 35.73 -22.86
CA PHE A 803 31.78 35.79 -21.62
C PHE A 803 31.58 37.08 -20.82
N GLN A 804 30.88 38.07 -21.37
CA GLN A 804 30.44 39.26 -20.65
C GLN A 804 28.96 39.17 -20.29
N TYR A 805 28.34 37.98 -20.32
CA TYR A 805 27.01 37.83 -19.73
C TYR A 805 27.08 37.95 -18.21
N TRP A 806 26.06 38.61 -17.64
CA TRP A 806 25.85 38.61 -16.20
C TRP A 806 25.56 37.18 -15.73
N GLY A 807 26.43 36.64 -14.88
CA GLY A 807 26.33 35.26 -14.46
C GLY A 807 26.84 35.00 -13.04
N PRO A 808 26.67 33.77 -12.54
CA PRO A 808 27.14 33.36 -11.23
C PRO A 808 28.64 33.58 -11.03
N VAL A 809 29.05 33.92 -9.81
CA VAL A 809 30.44 34.12 -9.38
C VAL A 809 30.79 33.21 -8.21
N VAL A 810 32.06 32.86 -8.06
CA VAL A 810 32.55 32.14 -6.87
C VAL A 810 32.62 33.14 -5.71
N ASP A 811 31.58 33.14 -4.86
CA ASP A 811 31.37 34.15 -3.81
C ASP A 811 31.94 33.73 -2.43
N GLY A 812 32.45 32.51 -2.30
CA GLY A 812 32.93 31.97 -1.03
C GLY A 812 31.82 31.60 -0.03
N VAL A 813 30.54 31.87 -0.36
CA VAL A 813 29.39 31.68 0.53
C VAL A 813 28.52 30.53 0.02
N TYR A 814 27.86 30.73 -1.12
CA TYR A 814 27.03 29.72 -1.76
C TYR A 814 27.86 28.86 -2.72
N LEU A 815 28.65 29.52 -3.58
CA LEU A 815 29.66 28.92 -4.43
C LEU A 815 31.03 29.12 -3.76
N ARG A 816 31.41 28.14 -2.93
CA ARG A 816 32.64 28.22 -2.11
C ARG A 816 33.92 28.02 -2.91
N GLU A 817 33.83 27.29 -4.01
CA GLU A 817 34.97 26.90 -4.84
C GLU A 817 34.57 26.85 -6.32
N PRO A 818 35.53 26.92 -7.25
CA PRO A 818 35.27 26.73 -8.67
C PRO A 818 34.59 25.39 -8.96
N LEU A 819 33.71 25.33 -9.96
CA LEU A 819 32.93 24.13 -10.28
C LEU A 819 33.81 22.89 -10.55
N ALA A 820 34.98 23.08 -11.17
CA ALA A 820 35.94 22.01 -11.41
C ALA A 820 36.45 21.35 -10.11
N ALA A 821 36.59 22.11 -9.02
CA ALA A 821 36.94 21.59 -7.70
C ALA A 821 35.72 20.92 -7.04
N ALA A 822 34.55 21.56 -7.09
CA ALA A 822 33.30 21.03 -6.54
C ALA A 822 32.91 19.66 -7.13
N LEU A 823 33.28 19.39 -8.38
CA LEU A 823 33.08 18.10 -9.05
C LEU A 823 33.96 16.98 -8.47
N ARG A 824 35.18 17.27 -8.00
CA ARG A 824 36.08 16.25 -7.45
C ARG A 824 35.64 15.76 -6.06
N ARG A 825 34.71 16.47 -5.42
CA ARG A 825 34.19 16.12 -4.10
C ARG A 825 33.27 14.91 -4.17
N SER A 826 33.50 13.95 -3.27
CA SER A 826 32.55 12.86 -3.03
C SER A 826 31.28 13.42 -2.40
N ARG A 827 30.11 12.99 -2.90
CA ARG A 827 28.80 13.41 -2.38
C ARG A 827 28.06 12.24 -1.76
N LEU A 828 27.25 12.57 -0.75
CA LEU A 828 26.42 11.60 -0.02
C LEU A 828 25.07 11.37 -0.73
N GLY A 829 24.51 12.37 -1.42
CA GLY A 829 23.22 12.29 -2.10
C GLY A 829 23.33 11.96 -3.60
N LYS A 830 22.48 11.06 -4.08
CA LYS A 830 22.30 10.78 -5.52
C LYS A 830 21.14 11.60 -6.08
N VAL A 831 21.36 12.21 -7.24
CA VAL A 831 20.36 12.99 -7.98
C VAL A 831 20.23 12.43 -9.39
N ASP A 832 19.03 11.97 -9.74
CA ASP A 832 18.72 11.52 -11.09
C ASP A 832 18.69 12.73 -12.05
N LEU A 833 19.25 12.56 -13.25
CA LEU A 833 19.46 13.63 -14.22
C LEU A 833 18.80 13.28 -15.56
N LEU A 834 17.87 14.13 -16.01
CA LEU A 834 17.38 14.15 -17.39
C LEU A 834 17.92 15.41 -18.05
N ILE A 835 18.73 15.28 -19.09
CA ILE A 835 19.41 16.40 -19.73
C ILE A 835 19.32 16.31 -21.25
N GLY A 836 19.25 17.44 -21.95
CA GLY A 836 19.25 17.41 -23.42
C GLY A 836 19.31 18.80 -24.03
N SER A 837 19.42 18.85 -25.35
CA SER A 837 19.46 20.11 -26.11
C SER A 837 18.57 20.06 -27.35
N ALA A 838 18.12 21.23 -27.79
CA ALA A 838 17.46 21.40 -29.08
C ALA A 838 18.42 21.96 -30.14
N GLN A 839 18.28 21.52 -31.38
CA GLN A 839 19.13 21.94 -32.49
C GLN A 839 18.99 23.44 -32.81
N GLN A 840 17.83 24.04 -32.52
CA GLN A 840 17.54 25.47 -32.67
C GLN A 840 18.08 26.33 -31.51
N ASP A 841 18.67 25.73 -30.48
CA ASP A 841 19.22 26.47 -29.35
C ASP A 841 20.65 26.93 -29.65
N GLY A 842 20.77 28.06 -30.34
CA GLY A 842 22.03 28.75 -30.58
C GLY A 842 22.14 30.06 -29.80
N LEU A 843 23.37 30.57 -29.62
CA LEU A 843 23.57 31.85 -28.94
C LEU A 843 22.94 33.04 -29.71
N ILE A 844 22.89 32.95 -31.04
CA ILE A 844 22.20 33.94 -31.88
C ILE A 844 20.69 33.88 -31.62
N SER A 845 20.11 32.67 -31.60
CA SER A 845 18.73 32.43 -31.19
C SER A 845 18.41 32.93 -29.76
N ARG A 846 19.33 32.77 -28.80
CA ARG A 846 19.19 33.31 -27.42
C ARG A 846 19.21 34.84 -27.39
N ALA A 847 19.95 35.49 -28.27
CA ALA A 847 20.07 36.95 -28.34
C ALA A 847 19.00 37.64 -29.22
N LYS A 848 17.94 36.94 -29.62
CA LYS A 848 16.88 37.48 -30.50
C LYS A 848 16.22 38.75 -29.94
N ALA A 849 15.98 38.81 -28.63
CA ALA A 849 15.39 39.97 -27.97
C ALA A 849 16.32 41.20 -28.01
N ILE A 850 17.61 41.01 -27.69
CA ILE A 850 18.65 42.05 -27.78
C ILE A 850 18.74 42.60 -29.21
N LYS A 851 18.71 41.71 -30.21
CA LYS A 851 18.74 42.11 -31.61
C LYS A 851 17.52 42.96 -32.00
N LYS A 852 16.31 42.55 -31.61
CA LYS A 852 15.08 43.32 -31.85
C LYS A 852 15.14 44.70 -31.19
N PHE A 853 15.67 44.77 -29.98
CA PHE A 853 15.88 46.04 -29.28
C PHE A 853 16.82 46.96 -30.07
N GLU A 854 18.00 46.48 -30.46
CA GLU A 854 18.99 47.27 -31.22
C GLU A 854 18.45 47.70 -32.59
N GLU A 855 17.68 46.84 -33.27
CA GLU A 855 16.95 47.17 -34.51
C GLU A 855 15.93 48.30 -34.26
N SER A 856 15.18 48.25 -33.16
CA SER A 856 14.22 49.32 -32.78
C SER A 856 14.90 50.66 -32.50
N GLN A 857 16.15 50.65 -32.05
CA GLN A 857 16.96 51.84 -31.81
C GLN A 857 17.71 52.33 -33.07
N GLY A 858 17.52 51.67 -34.23
CA GLY A 858 18.14 52.03 -35.50
C GLY A 858 19.64 51.68 -35.60
N ARG A 859 20.17 50.83 -34.72
CA ARG A 859 21.60 50.52 -34.62
C ARG A 859 22.01 49.30 -35.43
N VAL A 860 21.81 49.33 -36.75
CA VAL A 860 22.09 48.17 -37.63
C VAL A 860 23.56 47.72 -37.59
N ASN A 861 24.50 48.64 -37.30
CA ASN A 861 25.94 48.34 -37.19
C ASN A 861 26.31 47.44 -36.00
N SER A 862 25.47 47.35 -34.95
CA SER A 862 25.75 46.48 -33.80
C SER A 862 25.69 45.01 -34.17
N LYS A 863 25.00 44.66 -35.26
CA LYS A 863 24.95 43.29 -35.79
C LYS A 863 26.34 42.77 -36.19
N THR A 864 27.16 43.52 -36.91
CA THR A 864 28.50 43.04 -37.28
C THR A 864 29.39 42.86 -36.05
N ALA A 865 29.35 43.83 -35.12
CA ALA A 865 30.08 43.75 -33.86
C ALA A 865 29.65 42.55 -33.01
N PHE A 866 28.35 42.26 -32.93
CA PHE A 866 27.82 41.09 -32.22
C PHE A 866 28.39 39.77 -32.75
N TYR A 867 28.40 39.59 -34.07
CA TYR A 867 28.90 38.36 -34.70
C TYR A 867 30.41 38.23 -34.54
N GLN A 868 31.15 39.34 -34.63
CA GLN A 868 32.57 39.36 -34.34
C GLN A 868 32.86 39.00 -32.88
N ALA A 869 32.09 39.54 -31.93
CA ALA A 869 32.23 39.20 -30.51
C ALA A 869 31.91 37.72 -30.23
N LEU A 870 30.90 37.16 -30.90
CA LEU A 870 30.62 35.72 -30.86
C LEU A 870 31.76 34.89 -31.44
N GLN A 871 32.34 35.30 -32.57
CA GLN A 871 33.48 34.60 -33.16
C GLN A 871 34.70 34.63 -32.23
N ASN A 872 35.05 35.79 -31.69
CA ASN A 872 36.15 35.95 -30.73
C ASN A 872 35.97 35.06 -29.49
N SER A 873 34.73 34.76 -29.11
CA SER A 873 34.42 33.87 -27.98
C SER A 873 34.73 32.40 -28.26
N LEU A 874 34.87 31.98 -29.52
CA LEU A 874 35.31 30.62 -29.86
C LEU A 874 36.76 30.37 -29.44
N GLY A 875 37.57 31.42 -29.32
CA GLY A 875 38.92 31.38 -28.73
C GLY A 875 38.96 31.08 -27.23
N GLY A 876 37.80 30.96 -26.58
CA GLY A 876 37.66 30.80 -25.14
C GLY A 876 37.68 32.13 -24.37
N GLU A 877 37.79 32.04 -23.05
CA GLU A 877 37.66 33.18 -22.13
C GLU A 877 38.67 34.32 -22.38
N ASP A 878 39.88 33.97 -22.84
CA ASP A 878 40.98 34.90 -23.16
C ASP A 878 41.01 35.33 -24.64
N SER A 879 40.03 34.89 -25.45
CA SER A 879 40.01 35.10 -26.91
C SER A 879 41.33 34.70 -27.58
N ASN A 880 41.79 33.47 -27.32
CA ASN A 880 43.06 32.98 -27.86
C ASN A 880 42.94 32.76 -29.37
N SER A 881 43.70 33.55 -30.14
CA SER A 881 43.67 33.54 -31.61
C SER A 881 43.91 32.15 -32.22
N PHE A 882 44.80 31.33 -31.63
CA PHE A 882 45.07 29.98 -32.16
C PHE A 882 43.89 29.03 -32.01
N ILE A 883 43.15 29.14 -30.90
CA ILE A 883 41.95 28.34 -30.65
C ILE A 883 40.82 28.81 -31.55
N GLU A 884 40.69 30.14 -31.68
CA GLU A 884 39.72 30.75 -32.59
C GLU A 884 39.98 30.30 -34.04
N ASP A 885 41.22 30.40 -34.53
CA ASP A 885 41.60 29.99 -35.88
C ASP A 885 41.31 28.50 -36.12
N ALA A 886 41.62 27.64 -35.15
CA ALA A 886 41.33 26.21 -35.24
C ALA A 886 39.82 25.93 -35.30
N ALA A 887 39.02 26.61 -34.47
CA ALA A 887 37.57 26.49 -34.49
C ALA A 887 36.95 27.07 -35.77
N ALA A 888 37.44 28.23 -36.22
CA ALA A 888 37.00 28.88 -37.45
C ALA A 888 37.29 28.01 -38.68
N TRP A 889 38.44 27.32 -38.69
CA TRP A 889 38.77 26.34 -39.72
C TRP A 889 37.85 25.11 -39.63
N TYR A 890 37.70 24.50 -38.45
CA TYR A 890 36.88 23.30 -38.25
C TYR A 890 35.42 23.50 -38.69
N TYR A 891 34.84 24.66 -38.37
CA TYR A 891 33.47 25.01 -38.75
C TYR A 891 33.35 25.76 -40.09
N SER A 892 34.44 25.91 -40.85
CA SER A 892 34.47 26.58 -42.16
C SER A 892 33.95 28.03 -42.16
N LEU A 893 34.24 28.82 -41.11
CA LEU A 893 33.76 30.20 -40.99
C LEU A 893 34.36 31.16 -42.03
N GLN A 894 35.55 30.86 -42.55
CA GLN A 894 36.32 31.76 -43.42
C GLN A 894 35.87 31.78 -44.89
N HIS A 895 35.07 30.81 -45.35
CA HIS A 895 34.68 30.66 -46.77
C HIS A 895 33.42 31.46 -47.17
N SER A 896 32.90 32.32 -46.29
CA SER A 896 31.55 32.91 -46.40
C SER A 896 31.54 34.43 -46.59
N THR A 897 32.56 35.01 -47.24
CA THR A 897 32.61 36.46 -47.48
C THR A 897 31.53 36.98 -48.45
N ALA A 898 30.86 36.08 -49.20
CA ALA A 898 29.83 36.42 -50.19
C ALA A 898 28.38 36.17 -49.74
N ASP A 899 28.13 35.39 -48.68
CA ASP A 899 26.77 35.03 -48.21
C ASP A 899 26.66 35.03 -46.67
N TYR A 900 26.09 36.10 -46.12
CA TYR A 900 25.87 36.26 -44.68
C TYR A 900 25.06 35.11 -44.04
N ALA A 901 24.19 34.42 -44.81
CA ALA A 901 23.35 33.36 -44.29
C ALA A 901 24.13 32.07 -44.00
N SER A 902 25.17 31.76 -44.78
CA SER A 902 26.04 30.60 -44.50
C SER A 902 26.95 30.86 -43.30
N PHE A 903 27.56 32.05 -43.21
CA PHE A 903 28.37 32.46 -42.06
C PHE A 903 27.58 32.40 -40.76
N SER A 904 26.39 33.02 -40.73
CA SER A 904 25.54 33.05 -39.53
C SER A 904 25.16 31.65 -39.05
N ARG A 905 24.84 30.73 -39.96
CA ARG A 905 24.49 29.34 -39.60
C ARG A 905 25.69 28.56 -39.09
N ALA A 906 26.85 28.73 -39.72
CA ALA A 906 28.08 28.07 -39.29
C ALA A 906 28.54 28.55 -37.91
N LEU A 907 28.47 29.87 -37.65
CA LEU A 907 28.77 30.45 -36.34
C LEU A 907 27.79 29.98 -35.27
N GLU A 908 26.49 29.88 -35.59
CA GLU A 908 25.50 29.32 -34.67
C GLU A 908 25.78 27.85 -34.34
N ASN A 909 26.24 27.06 -35.31
CA ASN A 909 26.65 25.68 -35.08
C ASN A 909 27.87 25.59 -34.16
N ALA A 910 28.91 26.38 -34.42
CA ALA A 910 30.12 26.41 -33.61
C ALA A 910 29.82 26.80 -32.15
N THR A 911 29.02 27.86 -31.96
CA THR A 911 28.65 28.34 -30.63
C THR A 911 27.71 27.38 -29.91
N ARG A 912 26.73 26.77 -30.58
CA ARG A 912 25.85 25.76 -29.96
C ARG A 912 26.65 24.55 -29.47
N ASP A 913 27.57 24.05 -30.29
CA ASP A 913 28.37 22.89 -29.90
C ASP A 913 29.30 23.23 -28.73
N HIS A 914 29.96 24.40 -28.75
CA HIS A 914 30.88 24.84 -27.71
C HIS A 914 30.20 25.19 -26.37
N PHE A 915 29.09 25.92 -26.40
CA PHE A 915 28.45 26.47 -25.20
C PHE A 915 27.28 25.63 -24.67
N ILE A 916 26.69 24.75 -25.46
CA ILE A 916 25.44 24.04 -25.11
C ILE A 916 25.63 22.53 -25.22
N THR A 917 25.74 21.99 -26.45
CA THR A 917 25.63 20.54 -26.69
C THR A 917 26.81 19.74 -26.11
N CYS A 918 28.05 20.16 -26.35
CA CYS A 918 29.21 19.42 -25.84
C CYS A 918 29.40 19.55 -24.32
N PRO A 919 29.12 20.70 -23.68
CA PRO A 919 29.03 20.79 -22.22
C PRO A 919 27.95 19.89 -21.61
N ILE A 920 26.78 19.76 -22.25
CA ILE A 920 25.72 18.83 -21.82
C ILE A 920 26.20 17.38 -21.87
N ILE A 921 26.83 16.98 -22.99
CA ILE A 921 27.37 15.61 -23.14
C ILE A 921 28.46 15.35 -22.10
N SER A 922 29.35 16.31 -21.86
CA SER A 922 30.43 16.18 -20.88
C SER A 922 29.87 16.04 -19.46
N MET A 923 28.84 16.81 -19.11
CA MET A 923 28.16 16.71 -17.83
C MET A 923 27.43 15.37 -17.68
N ALA A 924 26.71 14.89 -18.70
CA ALA A 924 26.04 13.60 -18.68
C ALA A 924 27.02 12.43 -18.47
N LYS A 925 28.18 12.48 -19.15
CA LYS A 925 29.27 11.51 -18.99
C LYS A 925 29.83 11.51 -17.57
N ASP A 926 30.22 12.68 -17.06
CA ASP A 926 30.76 12.81 -15.69
C ASP A 926 29.76 12.34 -14.63
N TRP A 927 28.47 12.64 -14.80
CA TRP A 927 27.42 12.22 -13.87
C TRP A 927 27.23 10.71 -13.85
N ALA A 928 27.27 10.08 -15.03
CA ALA A 928 27.15 8.64 -15.19
C ALA A 928 28.40 7.89 -14.68
N ASP A 929 29.60 8.35 -15.02
CA ASP A 929 30.88 7.76 -14.59
C ASP A 929 31.01 7.74 -13.05
N ASN A 930 30.62 8.82 -12.41
CA ASN A 930 30.69 8.96 -10.96
C ASN A 930 29.48 8.34 -10.22
N SER A 931 28.58 7.63 -10.92
CA SER A 931 27.39 6.98 -10.33
C SER A 931 26.54 7.91 -9.44
N ARG A 932 26.41 9.18 -9.84
CA ARG A 932 25.72 10.23 -9.07
C ARG A 932 24.19 10.16 -9.15
N GLY A 933 23.65 9.27 -9.99
CA GLY A 933 22.21 9.04 -10.19
C GLY A 933 21.96 8.37 -11.52
N ASN A 934 20.70 8.07 -11.84
CA ASN A 934 20.34 7.61 -13.18
C ASN A 934 20.41 8.79 -14.16
N VAL A 935 21.03 8.59 -15.33
CA VAL A 935 21.18 9.63 -16.35
C VAL A 935 20.39 9.26 -17.60
N PHE A 936 19.58 10.20 -18.09
CA PHE A 936 18.83 10.07 -19.34
C PHE A 936 19.10 11.30 -20.21
N MET A 937 19.45 11.06 -21.47
CA MET A 937 19.76 12.14 -22.41
C MET A 937 18.75 12.21 -23.55
N TYR A 938 18.37 13.41 -23.96
CA TYR A 938 17.58 13.65 -25.19
C TYR A 938 18.25 14.64 -26.14
N HIS A 939 17.79 14.64 -27.39
CA HIS A 939 18.09 15.69 -28.36
C HIS A 939 16.89 15.96 -29.25
N VAL A 940 16.60 17.23 -29.52
CA VAL A 940 15.54 17.62 -30.46
C VAL A 940 16.16 18.08 -31.78
N PRO A 941 15.86 17.41 -32.90
CA PRO A 941 16.37 17.81 -34.20
C PRO A 941 15.68 19.08 -34.72
N VAL A 942 16.11 19.58 -35.88
CA VAL A 942 15.47 20.73 -36.54
C VAL A 942 14.00 20.41 -36.82
N SER A 943 13.10 21.22 -36.28
CA SER A 943 11.67 21.23 -36.60
C SER A 943 11.38 22.28 -37.67
N SER A 944 10.47 21.96 -38.59
CA SER A 944 9.90 22.87 -39.58
C SER A 944 8.77 23.76 -39.02
N SER A 945 8.36 23.54 -37.78
CA SER A 945 7.30 24.32 -37.11
C SER A 945 7.71 25.79 -36.92
N GLN A 946 6.72 26.70 -36.95
CA GLN A 946 6.93 28.14 -36.84
C GLN A 946 7.76 28.51 -35.61
N SER A 947 8.60 29.55 -35.75
CA SER A 947 9.51 30.01 -34.71
C SER A 947 8.77 30.73 -33.57
N LEU A 948 8.10 29.96 -32.72
CA LEU A 948 7.63 30.44 -31.42
C LEU A 948 8.83 30.74 -30.50
N GLU A 949 8.57 31.46 -29.43
CA GLU A 949 9.62 31.93 -28.49
C GLU A 949 10.20 30.81 -27.63
N LEU A 950 9.35 29.86 -27.21
CA LEU A 950 9.78 28.64 -26.54
C LEU A 950 10.46 27.71 -27.53
N LEU A 951 11.50 26.98 -27.10
CA LEU A 951 12.11 25.95 -27.92
C LEU A 951 11.24 24.69 -27.97
N PRO A 952 11.31 23.88 -29.05
CA PRO A 952 10.40 22.75 -29.24
C PRO A 952 10.40 21.72 -28.11
N ASP A 953 11.53 21.52 -27.41
CA ASP A 953 11.58 20.65 -26.24
C ASP A 953 10.67 21.13 -25.10
N VAL A 954 10.71 22.42 -24.77
CA VAL A 954 9.82 23.01 -23.75
C VAL A 954 8.37 23.01 -24.24
N GLN A 955 8.13 23.34 -25.51
CA GLN A 955 6.78 23.31 -26.11
C GLN A 955 6.13 21.92 -25.94
N TYR A 956 6.84 20.87 -26.31
CA TYR A 956 6.34 19.50 -26.21
C TYR A 956 6.25 19.01 -24.76
N ALA A 957 7.19 19.42 -23.89
CA ALA A 957 7.21 19.05 -22.47
C ALA A 957 6.05 19.63 -21.66
N PHE A 958 5.60 20.85 -21.98
CA PHE A 958 4.53 21.53 -21.26
C PHE A 958 3.17 21.45 -21.98
N GLY A 959 3.06 20.66 -23.05
CA GLY A 959 1.78 20.43 -23.72
C GLY A 959 1.28 21.63 -24.51
N LEU A 960 2.17 22.49 -25.01
CA LEU A 960 1.80 23.65 -25.83
C LEU A 960 0.92 23.29 -27.05
N PRO A 961 1.09 22.13 -27.71
CA PRO A 961 0.17 21.69 -28.78
C PRO A 961 -1.30 21.51 -28.38
N PHE A 962 -1.61 21.42 -27.09
CA PHE A 962 -2.96 21.30 -26.54
C PHE A 962 -3.51 22.64 -26.00
N HIS A 963 -2.72 23.70 -26.05
CA HIS A 963 -3.13 25.01 -25.59
C HIS A 963 -4.08 25.66 -26.61
N PRO A 964 -5.26 26.19 -26.22
CA PRO A 964 -6.28 26.70 -27.14
C PRO A 964 -5.78 27.73 -28.14
N GLN A 965 -4.83 28.59 -27.74
CA GLN A 965 -4.27 29.62 -28.62
C GLN A 965 -3.38 29.04 -29.75
N TYR A 966 -2.78 27.87 -29.53
CA TYR A 966 -1.83 27.27 -30.47
C TYR A 966 -2.37 25.96 -31.07
N GLU A 967 -3.59 25.56 -30.72
CA GLU A 967 -4.14 24.25 -31.07
C GLU A 967 -4.18 24.00 -32.59
N GLU A 968 -4.40 25.04 -33.39
CA GLU A 968 -4.43 24.96 -34.86
C GLU A 968 -3.03 25.01 -35.51
N GLN A 969 -1.99 25.39 -34.77
CA GLN A 969 -0.61 25.54 -35.29
C GLN A 969 0.18 24.22 -35.30
N PHE A 970 -0.30 23.20 -34.59
CA PHE A 970 0.39 21.91 -34.44
C PHE A 970 -0.40 20.77 -35.10
N THR A 971 0.34 19.88 -35.77
CA THR A 971 -0.20 18.68 -36.39
C THR A 971 -0.64 17.62 -35.36
N LEU A 972 -1.48 16.67 -35.78
CA LEU A 972 -1.89 15.55 -34.91
C LEU A 972 -0.70 14.68 -34.48
N GLU A 973 0.32 14.55 -35.33
CA GLU A 973 1.55 13.82 -35.03
C GLU A 973 2.37 14.52 -33.94
N GLU A 974 2.48 15.84 -33.99
CA GLU A 974 3.15 16.66 -32.96
C GLU A 974 2.39 16.65 -31.64
N LYS A 975 1.05 16.68 -31.66
CA LYS A 975 0.22 16.51 -30.46
C LYS A 975 0.46 15.14 -29.82
N SER A 976 0.51 14.08 -30.62
CA SER A 976 0.84 12.72 -30.17
C SER A 976 2.27 12.62 -29.60
N LEU A 977 3.24 13.28 -30.24
CA LEU A 977 4.62 13.36 -29.77
C LEU A 977 4.71 14.08 -28.41
N SER A 978 4.06 15.24 -28.26
CA SER A 978 4.01 16.00 -27.01
C SER A 978 3.39 15.18 -25.87
N LEU A 979 2.31 14.43 -26.14
CA LEU A 979 1.69 13.56 -25.15
C LEU A 979 2.67 12.51 -24.60
N LYS A 980 3.46 11.88 -25.48
CA LYS A 980 4.49 10.89 -25.10
C LYS A 980 5.65 11.54 -24.34
N ILE A 981 6.07 12.74 -24.74
CA ILE A 981 7.12 13.50 -24.03
C ILE A 981 6.66 13.88 -22.62
N MET A 982 5.43 14.36 -22.46
CA MET A 982 4.82 14.62 -21.14
C MET A 982 4.81 13.36 -20.28
N GLN A 983 4.46 12.19 -20.84
CA GLN A 983 4.52 10.91 -20.11
C GLN A 983 5.94 10.55 -19.65
N TYR A 984 6.96 10.69 -20.51
CA TYR A 984 8.35 10.44 -20.11
C TYR A 984 8.80 11.37 -18.98
N ILE A 985 8.51 12.67 -19.11
CA ILE A 985 8.88 13.66 -18.11
C ILE A 985 8.14 13.41 -16.80
N GLY A 986 6.83 13.13 -16.87
CA GLY A 986 6.02 12.77 -15.71
C GLY A 986 6.52 11.54 -14.97
N ASN A 987 6.86 10.48 -15.70
CA ASN A 987 7.44 9.27 -15.13
C ASN A 987 8.80 9.55 -14.48
N PHE A 988 9.65 10.35 -15.13
CA PHE A 988 10.93 10.77 -14.56
C PHE A 988 10.75 11.56 -13.26
N ILE A 989 9.81 12.50 -13.22
CA ILE A 989 9.50 13.32 -12.03
C ILE A 989 9.01 12.43 -10.87
N LYS A 990 8.23 11.38 -11.14
CA LYS A 990 7.69 10.46 -10.13
C LYS A 990 8.71 9.44 -9.64
N SER A 991 9.44 8.79 -10.55
CA SER A 991 10.24 7.60 -10.22
C SER A 991 11.76 7.80 -10.38
N GLY A 992 12.21 8.82 -11.11
CA GLY A 992 13.61 8.98 -11.52
C GLY A 992 13.95 8.27 -12.82
N ASN A 993 12.97 7.63 -13.46
CA ASN A 993 13.14 6.90 -14.71
C ASN A 993 11.97 7.18 -15.67
N PRO A 994 12.21 7.69 -16.89
CA PRO A 994 11.15 8.03 -17.82
C PRO A 994 10.29 6.83 -18.27
N ASN A 995 10.77 5.60 -18.09
CA ASN A 995 10.07 4.38 -18.48
C ASN A 995 9.00 3.92 -17.49
N TYR A 996 9.16 4.25 -16.20
CA TYR A 996 8.36 3.66 -15.13
C TYR A 996 7.63 4.76 -14.35
N PRO A 997 6.29 4.69 -14.22
CA PRO A 997 5.54 5.68 -13.46
C PRO A 997 5.80 5.58 -11.95
N HIS A 998 6.15 4.39 -11.47
CA HIS A 998 6.40 4.09 -10.06
C HIS A 998 7.85 3.60 -9.87
N ASN A 999 8.46 3.93 -8.74
CA ASN A 999 9.81 3.43 -8.41
C ASN A 999 9.82 1.95 -7.98
N PHE A 1000 8.67 1.45 -7.50
CA PHE A 1000 8.48 0.09 -6.96
C PHE A 1000 7.92 -0.91 -7.97
N SER A 1001 7.68 -0.51 -9.22
CA SER A 1001 7.20 -1.37 -10.32
C SER A 1001 8.13 -1.23 -11.53
N ARG A 1002 8.35 -2.35 -12.24
CA ARG A 1002 9.13 -2.39 -13.49
C ARG A 1002 8.28 -2.70 -14.71
N LYS A 1003 6.95 -2.60 -14.61
CA LYS A 1003 6.06 -2.76 -15.77
C LYS A 1003 6.14 -1.53 -16.67
N LEU A 1004 6.43 -1.74 -17.95
CA LEU A 1004 6.34 -0.68 -18.94
C LEU A 1004 4.89 -0.40 -19.33
N THR A 1005 4.54 0.88 -19.41
CA THR A 1005 3.39 1.34 -20.19
C THR A 1005 3.67 1.06 -21.66
N GLY A 1006 2.90 0.16 -22.30
CA GLY A 1006 3.04 -0.12 -23.75
C GLY A 1006 2.79 1.09 -24.68
N ALA A 1007 2.51 2.28 -24.13
CA ALA A 1007 2.28 3.53 -24.84
C ALA A 1007 3.56 4.19 -25.38
N VAL A 1008 4.73 3.93 -24.79
CA VAL A 1008 5.99 4.61 -25.16
C VAL A 1008 7.15 3.65 -25.32
N SER A 1009 8.06 3.96 -26.25
CA SER A 1009 9.24 3.12 -26.52
C SER A 1009 10.22 3.15 -25.34
N PRO A 1010 10.90 2.05 -24.99
CA PRO A 1010 11.90 2.08 -23.92
C PRO A 1010 12.96 3.15 -24.19
N TRP A 1011 13.22 3.99 -23.18
CA TRP A 1011 14.29 4.98 -23.16
C TRP A 1011 15.49 4.39 -22.42
N PRO A 1012 16.58 4.05 -23.15
CA PRO A 1012 17.78 3.48 -22.55
C PRO A 1012 18.49 4.50 -21.66
N MET A 1013 19.04 4.04 -20.55
CA MET A 1013 19.90 4.86 -19.70
C MET A 1013 21.15 5.30 -20.47
N PHE A 1014 21.63 6.51 -20.16
CA PHE A 1014 22.92 7.00 -20.64
C PHE A 1014 24.04 6.27 -19.90
N LEU A 1015 24.93 5.62 -20.66
CA LEU A 1015 26.09 4.91 -20.14
C LEU A 1015 27.34 5.55 -20.75
N SER A 1016 28.35 5.82 -19.94
CA SER A 1016 29.54 6.61 -20.30
C SER A 1016 30.59 5.90 -21.17
N HIS A 1017 30.48 4.58 -21.36
CA HIS A 1017 31.43 3.81 -22.16
C HIS A 1017 31.14 3.89 -23.67
N ALA A 1018 32.15 3.60 -24.51
CA ALA A 1018 32.11 3.79 -25.96
C ALA A 1018 30.92 3.10 -26.70
N ASN A 1019 30.44 1.97 -26.18
CA ASN A 1019 29.27 1.24 -26.72
C ASN A 1019 27.91 1.76 -26.18
N GLY A 1020 27.94 2.72 -25.26
CA GLY A 1020 26.80 3.44 -24.67
C GLY A 1020 26.49 4.76 -25.39
N ASP A 1021 26.59 5.88 -24.69
CA ASP A 1021 26.19 7.24 -25.12
C ASP A 1021 24.77 7.32 -25.71
N ASN A 1022 23.82 6.60 -25.10
CA ASN A 1022 22.46 6.54 -25.61
C ASN A 1022 21.71 7.85 -25.35
N TYR A 1023 20.94 8.32 -26.33
CA TYR A 1023 19.99 9.40 -26.15
C TYR A 1023 18.69 9.13 -26.92
N LYS A 1024 17.61 9.77 -26.47
CA LYS A 1024 16.33 9.76 -27.17
C LYS A 1024 16.24 10.95 -28.12
N GLU A 1025 15.94 10.69 -29.38
CA GLU A 1025 15.70 11.75 -30.35
C GLU A 1025 14.21 12.10 -30.38
N PHE A 1026 13.85 13.37 -30.18
CA PHE A 1026 12.46 13.82 -30.16
C PHE A 1026 11.93 14.08 -31.57
N THR A 1027 11.67 12.99 -32.29
CA THR A 1027 10.88 12.96 -33.52
C THR A 1027 9.61 12.14 -33.31
N VAL A 1028 8.67 12.17 -34.25
CA VAL A 1028 7.41 11.41 -34.17
C VAL A 1028 7.62 9.92 -33.86
N SER A 1029 8.72 9.32 -34.33
CA SER A 1029 9.08 7.92 -34.09
C SER A 1029 9.83 7.66 -32.77
N LEU A 1030 10.31 8.69 -32.08
CA LEU A 1030 11.06 8.60 -30.80
C LEU A 1030 12.19 7.54 -30.81
N PRO A 1031 13.12 7.57 -31.78
CA PRO A 1031 14.14 6.53 -31.91
C PRO A 1031 15.22 6.67 -30.84
N ASN A 1032 15.82 5.54 -30.48
CA ASN A 1032 17.02 5.49 -29.64
C ASN A 1032 18.25 5.66 -30.52
N ARG A 1033 19.04 6.68 -30.24
CA ARG A 1033 20.28 7.00 -30.96
C ARG A 1033 21.48 6.87 -30.01
N LYS A 1034 22.68 6.84 -30.59
CA LYS A 1034 23.94 6.79 -29.84
C LYS A 1034 24.90 7.85 -30.34
N GLY A 1035 25.68 8.41 -29.43
CA GLY A 1035 26.83 9.26 -29.78
C GLY A 1035 26.45 10.57 -30.45
N LEU A 1036 25.64 11.40 -29.79
CA LEU A 1036 25.34 12.76 -30.26
C LEU A 1036 26.65 13.54 -30.44
N LYS A 1037 26.87 14.13 -31.62
CA LYS A 1037 27.97 15.07 -31.89
C LYS A 1037 29.36 14.60 -31.44
N ARG A 1038 29.66 13.30 -31.57
CA ARG A 1038 30.94 12.71 -31.10
C ARG A 1038 32.17 13.39 -31.68
N ALA A 1039 32.17 13.70 -32.97
CA ALA A 1039 33.32 14.31 -33.63
C ALA A 1039 33.54 15.75 -33.15
N GLU A 1040 32.48 16.56 -33.14
CA GLU A 1040 32.52 17.96 -32.73
C GLU A 1040 32.83 18.09 -31.23
N CYS A 1041 32.28 17.22 -30.40
CA CYS A 1041 32.58 17.26 -28.97
C CYS A 1041 33.97 16.74 -28.63
N SER A 1042 34.52 15.77 -29.38
CA SER A 1042 35.94 15.39 -29.23
C SER A 1042 36.89 16.52 -29.66
N PHE A 1043 36.51 17.30 -30.68
CA PHE A 1043 37.26 18.51 -31.04
C PHE A 1043 37.34 19.49 -29.86
N TRP A 1044 36.22 19.82 -29.22
CA TRP A 1044 36.20 20.73 -28.09
C TRP A 1044 36.80 20.14 -26.79
N SER A 1045 36.52 18.88 -26.46
CA SER A 1045 36.92 18.27 -25.19
C SER A 1045 38.37 17.76 -25.18
N ASP A 1046 38.86 17.28 -26.32
CA ASP A 1046 40.14 16.55 -26.40
C ASP A 1046 41.19 17.38 -27.15
N TYR A 1047 40.88 17.81 -28.38
CA TYR A 1047 41.84 18.54 -29.21
C TYR A 1047 42.15 19.93 -28.64
N ILE A 1048 41.12 20.76 -28.41
CA ILE A 1048 41.31 22.12 -27.85
C ILE A 1048 41.93 22.07 -26.45
N LYS A 1049 41.56 21.10 -25.62
CA LYS A 1049 42.14 20.93 -24.28
C LYS A 1049 43.63 20.61 -24.34
N THR A 1050 44.05 19.72 -25.25
CA THR A 1050 45.48 19.41 -25.47
C THR A 1050 46.24 20.63 -25.98
N LEU A 1051 45.64 21.39 -26.90
CA LEU A 1051 46.23 22.60 -27.46
C LEU A 1051 46.44 23.70 -26.38
N LYS A 1052 45.51 23.82 -25.42
CA LYS A 1052 45.69 24.71 -24.24
C LYS A 1052 46.86 24.27 -23.36
N LEU A 1053 47.01 22.97 -23.10
CA LEU A 1053 48.04 22.42 -22.20
C LEU A 1053 49.47 22.54 -22.78
N LEU A 1054 49.64 22.30 -24.08
CA LEU A 1054 50.95 22.42 -24.75
C LEU A 1054 51.55 23.83 -24.65
N LYS A 1055 50.71 24.86 -24.54
CA LYS A 1055 51.16 26.25 -24.40
C LYS A 1055 51.47 26.66 -22.97
N SER A 1056 50.78 26.10 -21.96
CA SER A 1056 51.15 26.34 -20.55
C SER A 1056 52.56 25.83 -20.25
N SER A 1057 52.95 24.69 -20.82
CA SER A 1057 54.32 24.15 -20.68
C SER A 1057 55.40 24.98 -21.39
N ASP A 1058 55.07 25.67 -22.49
CA ASP A 1058 56.01 26.49 -23.25
C ASP A 1058 56.25 27.87 -22.58
N HIS A 1059 55.32 28.31 -21.72
CA HIS A 1059 55.49 29.49 -20.87
C HIS A 1059 56.39 29.22 -19.65
N ASP A 1060 56.33 28.02 -19.08
CA ASP A 1060 57.23 27.60 -17.98
C ASP A 1060 58.67 27.33 -18.45
N LEU A 1061 58.87 26.93 -19.72
CA LEU A 1061 60.20 26.82 -20.34
C LEU A 1061 60.84 28.18 -20.65
N LYS A 1062 60.06 29.25 -20.79
CA LYS A 1062 60.58 30.62 -20.99
C LYS A 1062 60.85 31.37 -19.69
N THR A 1063 60.25 30.96 -18.57
CA THR A 1063 60.57 31.50 -17.23
C THR A 1063 61.72 30.75 -16.55
N SER A 1064 62.04 29.51 -16.97
CA SER A 1064 63.23 28.78 -16.49
C SER A 1064 64.54 29.19 -17.20
N SER A 1065 64.51 29.85 -18.37
CA SER A 1065 65.72 30.25 -19.11
C SER A 1065 66.44 31.51 -18.58
N HIS A 1066 65.94 32.11 -17.49
CA HIS A 1066 66.60 33.22 -16.78
C HIS A 1066 67.13 32.88 -15.38
N ARG A 1067 67.13 31.59 -14.98
CA ARG A 1067 67.76 31.13 -13.74
C ARG A 1067 68.49 29.80 -13.92
N GLU A 1068 69.49 29.78 -14.78
CA GLU A 1068 70.55 28.75 -14.72
C GLU A 1068 71.77 29.21 -15.53
N SER A 1069 72.49 30.20 -15.00
CA SER A 1069 73.87 30.52 -15.43
C SER A 1069 74.79 30.55 -14.22
N THR A 1070 74.68 29.56 -13.34
CA THR A 1070 75.74 29.23 -12.37
C THR A 1070 75.44 27.85 -11.80
N ILE A 1071 76.28 26.87 -12.14
CA ILE A 1071 76.77 25.75 -11.31
C ILE A 1071 77.26 24.63 -12.25
N TYR A 1072 78.58 24.65 -12.45
CA TYR A 1072 79.52 23.53 -12.54
C TYR A 1072 79.07 22.17 -13.11
N SER A 1073 79.72 21.84 -14.24
CA SER A 1073 80.41 20.58 -14.54
C SER A 1073 80.22 19.40 -13.56
N SER A 1074 79.68 18.29 -14.03
CA SER A 1074 80.32 16.96 -14.04
C SER A 1074 79.33 15.84 -14.37
N LEU A 1075 79.88 14.79 -14.99
CA LEU A 1075 79.33 13.43 -15.19
C LEU A 1075 78.55 13.13 -16.48
N ASN A 1076 79.36 12.67 -17.45
CA ASN A 1076 79.07 11.60 -18.41
C ASN A 1076 78.13 10.51 -17.88
N LEU A 1077 77.21 10.03 -18.72
CA LEU A 1077 77.12 8.60 -19.07
C LEU A 1077 76.21 8.33 -20.28
N GLN A 1078 76.56 7.25 -20.98
CA GLN A 1078 76.29 6.95 -22.37
C GLN A 1078 74.85 6.57 -22.70
N VAL A 1079 74.46 6.96 -23.91
CA VAL A 1079 73.37 6.42 -24.71
C VAL A 1079 73.77 5.05 -25.28
N THR A 1080 72.89 4.06 -25.20
CA THR A 1080 72.91 2.87 -26.07
C THR A 1080 71.55 2.62 -26.71
N HIS A 1081 71.61 2.34 -28.01
CA HIS A 1081 70.56 2.19 -29.01
C HIS A 1081 69.80 0.84 -28.98
N ALA A 1082 68.49 0.92 -29.27
CA ALA A 1082 67.71 0.13 -30.25
C ALA A 1082 67.47 -1.39 -30.01
N PRO A 1083 66.60 -2.09 -30.78
CA PRO A 1083 65.41 -1.67 -31.55
C PRO A 1083 64.15 -2.59 -31.40
N CYS A 1084 63.07 -2.12 -32.01
CA CYS A 1084 61.89 -2.80 -32.56
C CYS A 1084 61.94 -4.32 -32.84
N CYS A 1085 60.82 -5.00 -32.57
CA CYS A 1085 60.31 -6.09 -33.42
C CYS A 1085 58.76 -6.04 -33.52
N ARG A 1086 58.28 -6.06 -34.77
CA ARG A 1086 56.89 -6.22 -35.21
C ARG A 1086 56.57 -7.73 -35.37
N GLY A 1087 55.31 -8.09 -35.13
CA GLY A 1087 54.58 -9.12 -35.88
C GLY A 1087 54.33 -10.44 -35.14
N ARG A 1088 53.08 -10.76 -34.83
CA ARG A 1088 52.07 -11.28 -35.78
C ARG A 1088 50.66 -10.95 -35.28
#